data_AF-A0A7V3L4G1-F1
#
_entry.id   AF-A0A7V3L4G1-F1
#
_cell.length_a   1.000
_cell.length_b   1.000
_cell.length_c   1.000
_cell.angle_alpha   90.00
_cell.angle_beta   90.00
_cell.angle_gamma   90.00
#
_symmetry.space_group_name_H-M   'P 1'
#
loop_
_entity.id
_entity.type
_entity.pdbx_description
1 polymer ?
#
loop_
_entity_poly.entity_id
_entity_poly.type
_entity_poly.pdbx_seq_one_letter_code
_entity_poly.pdbx_strand_id
1 'polypeptide(L)'
;MKRSFTIALLVFQLILAGLAFADTLELKDGTIIKDCYVRDEGVDLVVWKKLADVGTPNYVVYPRSKVKQFHIQRDEAWDKHPNLPDLSVTFIEINPKLAGLHGRVDYDKWGRPILKGGSILDLGEETAMRPEDAVKNLKLKYSPGEEITLTAHVKNLGFATAKPFGYSWLIDGKELKSGVYGKPLKEMEEVTFPLKWKWQDGFHKVTFSIKTDQPQIATINDSATDPLWAFAFTFTVAKGRVEAWHQNRTAYGTFSFEDYYRWHLDIMNKLFEASKFPSSPEGIKARVRLDRIVYADDVEKAIANLVAPDGIRYDQGGWNWIDDQDRNKKWESPSKEWRNATEWSLPHELGHQLGLTDWYVLDYGGDENHVWPDTGEKVAHFQNHPVQMMHWHGPHLYGEVDAGYLNMTWDKPRGHFGDFYFAIPENNYLRIVDINGLGVAGAKVEIFQRGCVVDKGAEPGEDHGVKYYPVVEDGNFDLPLSKDPVIVGETNEDGIIRLPNRPVKEVRTLNGFHRKPNPFGNINVVGQRGDMLVKVAKYGRPVYFWLEIYDFNVAWFRGQKDNFTIVLKTPYGSTSSPLPPRSVKAEQEGENRVRISWSAPEIVREQQYLDRPIGYRVYRRLGSDCLNDRPWFPVATLGPEAREFVVDMTQYPEDIYWFSKTNRFAVSTIGELSVESELVETVLQQNTK
;
A
#
# COMPACT_ATOMS: atom_id res chain seq x y z
N MET A 1 29.21 47.02 58.63
CA MET A 1 29.04 47.35 57.20
C MET A 1 28.69 46.03 56.49
N LYS A 2 27.48 45.45 56.57
CA LYS A 2 26.17 45.81 56.00
C LYS A 2 26.20 46.27 54.52
N ARG A 3 26.41 45.34 53.59
CA ARG A 3 25.76 45.18 52.27
C ARG A 3 26.47 44.04 51.51
N SER A 4 25.73 43.36 50.65
CA SER A 4 26.18 42.31 49.70
C SER A 4 26.06 40.86 50.14
N PHE A 5 24.84 40.38 50.44
CA PHE A 5 24.52 38.93 50.43
C PHE A 5 23.02 38.68 50.14
N THR A 6 22.45 39.34 49.12
CA THR A 6 21.03 39.16 48.75
C THR A 6 20.77 39.23 47.25
N ILE A 7 21.74 38.80 46.42
CA ILE A 7 21.57 38.72 44.95
C ILE A 7 21.91 37.33 44.39
N ALA A 8 22.54 36.44 45.16
CA ALA A 8 22.97 35.12 44.66
C ALA A 8 21.89 34.02 44.69
N LEU A 9 20.77 34.22 45.41
CA LEU A 9 19.72 33.18 45.55
C LEU A 9 18.52 33.34 44.62
N LEU A 10 18.39 34.49 43.93
CA LEU A 10 17.31 34.76 42.96
C LEU A 10 17.73 34.53 41.50
N VAL A 11 19.01 34.32 41.23
CA VAL A 11 19.53 34.00 39.88
C VAL A 11 19.66 32.50 39.64
N PHE A 12 19.66 31.67 40.69
CA PHE A 12 19.76 30.20 40.55
C PHE A 12 18.42 29.47 40.45
N GLN A 13 17.29 30.11 40.79
CA GLN A 13 15.94 29.58 40.55
C GLN A 13 15.34 30.00 39.19
N LEU A 14 16.04 30.82 38.41
CA LEU A 14 15.62 31.23 37.06
C LEU A 14 16.34 30.46 35.93
N ILE A 15 17.17 29.46 36.27
CA ILE A 15 17.90 28.61 35.31
C ILE A 15 17.47 27.12 35.40
N LEU A 16 16.51 26.80 36.27
CA LEU A 16 15.77 25.54 36.27
C LEU A 16 14.36 25.74 35.73
N ALA A 17 14.21 26.55 34.67
CA ALA A 17 13.12 26.29 33.74
C ALA A 17 13.42 24.90 33.18
N GLY A 18 12.61 23.91 33.59
CA GLY A 18 12.80 22.51 33.20
C GLY A 18 13.09 22.46 31.71
N LEU A 19 14.23 21.86 31.35
CA LEU A 19 14.42 21.38 29.99
C LEU A 19 13.26 20.41 29.76
N ALA A 20 12.23 20.88 29.07
CA ALA A 20 11.12 20.04 28.67
C ALA A 20 11.75 18.94 27.82
N PHE A 21 11.72 17.70 28.32
CA PHE A 21 12.16 16.58 27.52
C PHE A 21 11.15 16.47 26.37
N ALA A 22 11.65 16.60 25.15
CA ALA A 22 10.85 16.53 23.94
C ALA A 22 11.46 15.51 22.98
N ASP A 23 11.06 15.55 21.73
CA ASP A 23 11.40 14.55 20.74
C ASP A 23 12.88 14.67 20.32
N THR A 24 13.47 13.55 19.90
CA THR A 24 14.82 13.50 19.31
C THR A 24 14.74 12.98 17.89
N LEU A 25 15.41 13.64 16.95
CA LEU A 25 15.54 13.23 15.55
C LEU A 25 17.01 12.98 15.20
N GLU A 26 17.33 11.80 14.68
CA GLU A 26 18.65 11.46 14.16
C GLU A 26 18.61 11.35 12.63
N LEU A 27 19.51 12.06 11.97
CA LEU A 27 19.69 12.02 10.52
C LEU A 27 20.78 11.01 10.13
N LYS A 28 20.73 10.54 8.89
CA LYS A 28 21.69 9.54 8.36
C LYS A 28 23.13 10.04 8.30
N ASP A 29 23.35 11.35 8.32
CA ASP A 29 24.69 11.95 8.39
C ASP A 29 25.25 12.02 9.82
N GLY A 30 24.50 11.52 10.82
CA GLY A 30 24.86 11.54 12.23
C GLY A 30 24.42 12.80 12.99
N THR A 31 23.77 13.76 12.33
CA THR A 31 23.19 14.93 13.01
C THR A 31 22.08 14.50 13.95
N ILE A 32 22.11 14.99 15.20
CA ILE A 32 21.07 14.75 16.21
C ILE A 32 20.43 16.08 16.60
N ILE A 33 19.12 16.18 16.41
CA ILE A 33 18.29 17.30 16.82
C ILE A 33 17.55 16.88 18.09
N LYS A 34 17.88 17.51 19.21
CA LYS A 34 17.26 17.26 20.52
C LYS A 34 16.25 18.35 20.85
N ASP A 35 15.38 18.04 21.80
CA ASP A 35 14.40 18.97 22.36
C ASP A 35 13.51 19.62 21.28
N CYS A 36 13.08 18.81 20.32
CA CYS A 36 12.25 19.22 19.19
C CYS A 36 10.86 18.58 19.26
N TYR A 37 9.97 18.94 18.34
CA TYR A 37 8.64 18.34 18.22
C TYR A 37 8.48 17.84 16.80
N VAL A 38 8.39 16.52 16.65
CA VAL A 38 8.38 15.85 15.36
C VAL A 38 6.95 15.45 14.99
N ARG A 39 6.54 15.75 13.76
CA ARG A 39 5.31 15.24 13.15
C ARG A 39 5.67 14.50 11.86
N ASP A 40 5.24 13.26 11.79
CA ASP A 40 5.48 12.39 10.65
C ASP A 40 4.43 12.64 9.56
N GLU A 41 4.84 13.08 8.37
CA GLU A 41 3.95 13.36 7.25
C GLU A 41 4.17 12.39 6.09
N GLY A 42 4.62 11.17 6.38
CA GLY A 42 4.83 10.13 5.38
C GLY A 42 6.17 10.33 4.67
N VAL A 43 6.18 11.03 3.54
CA VAL A 43 7.41 11.26 2.76
C VAL A 43 8.40 12.23 3.42
N ASP A 44 7.93 13.04 4.38
CA ASP A 44 8.76 13.98 5.15
C ASP A 44 8.40 13.96 6.63
N LEU A 45 9.27 14.55 7.45
CA LEU A 45 9.01 14.90 8.84
C LEU A 45 9.00 16.41 9.00
N VAL A 46 8.00 16.93 9.68
CA VAL A 46 7.90 18.33 10.12
C VAL A 46 8.46 18.43 11.53
N VAL A 47 9.33 19.41 11.77
CA VAL A 47 10.04 19.56 13.04
C VAL A 47 9.98 21.00 13.54
N TRP A 48 9.36 21.20 14.71
CA TRP A 48 9.43 22.46 15.44
C TRP A 48 10.53 22.43 16.50
N LYS A 49 11.20 23.57 16.71
CA LYS A 49 12.25 23.70 17.73
C LYS A 49 11.74 24.13 19.11
N LYS A 50 10.48 24.57 19.20
CA LYS A 50 9.88 25.09 20.43
C LYS A 50 8.42 24.69 20.50
N LEU A 51 7.92 24.41 21.71
CA LEU A 51 6.51 24.08 21.94
C LEU A 51 5.57 25.20 21.48
N ALA A 52 5.97 26.45 21.67
CA ALA A 52 5.17 27.62 21.28
C ALA A 52 5.02 27.77 19.76
N ASP A 53 5.87 27.10 18.97
CA ASP A 53 5.78 27.12 17.51
C ASP A 53 4.93 25.95 16.97
N VAL A 54 4.62 24.93 17.79
CA VAL A 54 3.81 23.77 17.38
C VAL A 54 2.41 24.24 16.99
N GLY A 55 1.93 23.80 15.83
CA GLY A 55 0.67 24.29 15.26
C GLY A 55 0.82 25.57 14.42
N THR A 56 2.05 26.07 14.22
CA THR A 56 2.34 27.20 13.33
C THR A 56 3.19 26.77 12.13
N PRO A 57 3.30 27.59 11.06
CA PRO A 57 4.23 27.35 9.96
C PRO A 57 5.73 27.44 10.30
N ASN A 58 6.11 27.75 11.55
CA ASN A 58 7.51 27.91 11.99
C ASN A 58 8.23 26.57 12.20
N TYR A 59 8.15 25.66 11.24
CA TYR A 59 8.81 24.36 11.27
C TYR A 59 9.90 24.23 10.21
N VAL A 60 10.71 23.18 10.35
CA VAL A 60 11.66 22.72 9.33
C VAL A 60 11.20 21.36 8.80
N VAL A 61 11.27 21.16 7.48
CA VAL A 61 10.93 19.90 6.83
C VAL A 61 12.19 19.08 6.58
N TYR A 62 12.17 17.80 6.95
CA TYR A 62 13.22 16.83 6.65
C TYR A 62 12.66 15.71 5.77
N PRO A 63 13.22 15.46 4.58
CA PRO A 63 12.86 14.30 3.78
C PRO A 63 13.09 13.01 4.56
N ARG A 64 12.12 12.08 4.52
CA ARG A 64 12.22 10.79 5.22
C ARG A 64 13.49 10.02 4.83
N SER A 65 13.93 10.14 3.58
CA SER A 65 15.15 9.51 3.08
C SER A 65 16.43 9.94 3.83
N LYS A 66 16.43 11.13 4.46
CA LYS A 66 17.53 11.65 5.29
C LYS A 66 17.42 11.28 6.76
N VAL A 67 16.26 10.82 7.20
CA VAL A 67 16.01 10.44 8.60
C VAL A 67 16.51 9.02 8.83
N LYS A 68 17.24 8.83 9.92
CA LYS A 68 17.65 7.50 10.40
C LYS A 68 16.62 6.95 11.38
N GLN A 69 16.24 7.75 12.37
CA GLN A 69 15.23 7.40 13.38
C GLN A 69 14.79 8.64 14.16
N PHE A 70 13.67 8.55 14.87
CA PHE A 70 13.24 9.57 15.82
C PHE A 70 12.53 8.91 17.01
N HIS A 71 12.50 9.62 18.14
CA HIS A 71 11.86 9.18 19.37
C HIS A 71 10.97 10.29 19.90
N ILE A 72 9.72 9.95 20.23
CA ILE A 72 8.75 10.88 20.80
C ILE A 72 8.83 10.76 22.33
N GLN A 73 9.15 11.87 23.03
CA GLN A 73 9.41 11.85 24.47
C GLN A 73 8.79 13.04 25.21
N ARG A 74 7.64 13.50 24.72
CA ARG A 74 6.92 14.68 25.22
C ARG A 74 6.50 14.50 26.68
N ASP A 75 6.82 15.46 27.55
CA ASP A 75 6.43 15.45 28.96
C ASP A 75 5.00 15.98 29.21
N GLU A 76 4.67 16.35 30.44
CA GLU A 76 3.35 16.90 30.82
C GLU A 76 3.10 18.31 30.26
N ALA A 77 4.16 19.07 29.91
CA ALA A 77 4.00 20.41 29.38
C ALA A 77 3.32 20.41 28.01
N TRP A 78 3.43 19.30 27.26
CA TRP A 78 2.76 19.08 25.98
C TRP A 78 1.24 19.22 26.07
N ASP A 79 0.64 18.66 27.12
CA ASP A 79 -0.81 18.60 27.30
C ASP A 79 -1.38 19.78 28.08
N LYS A 80 -0.53 20.73 28.51
CA LYS A 80 -0.99 21.92 29.20
C LYS A 80 -1.88 22.75 28.28
N HIS A 81 -3.12 22.97 28.73
CA HIS A 81 -4.11 23.79 28.03
C HIS A 81 -3.68 25.27 27.99
N PRO A 82 -3.41 25.84 26.80
CA PRO A 82 -3.15 27.26 26.66
C PRO A 82 -4.45 28.04 26.84
N ASN A 83 -4.41 29.19 27.53
CA ASN A 83 -5.56 30.10 27.59
C ASN A 83 -5.65 30.95 26.29
N LEU A 84 -5.86 30.28 25.16
CA LEU A 84 -5.89 30.86 23.82
C LEU A 84 -7.07 30.26 23.02
N PRO A 85 -7.68 31.03 22.10
CA PRO A 85 -8.59 30.47 21.12
C PRO A 85 -7.83 29.60 20.10
N ASP A 86 -8.57 28.78 19.35
CA ASP A 86 -8.04 27.99 18.23
C ASP A 86 -9.12 27.92 17.15
N LEU A 87 -9.16 28.92 16.26
CA LEU A 87 -10.11 28.91 15.16
C LEU A 87 -9.66 27.89 14.11
N SER A 88 -10.49 26.90 13.83
CA SER A 88 -10.21 25.89 12.81
C SER A 88 -11.31 25.86 11.76
N VAL A 89 -10.89 25.70 10.50
CA VAL A 89 -11.77 25.31 9.40
C VAL A 89 -11.83 23.78 9.36
N THR A 90 -12.82 23.19 10.03
CA THR A 90 -12.89 21.74 10.26
C THR A 90 -13.13 20.97 8.97
N PHE A 91 -14.04 21.44 8.11
CA PHE A 91 -14.28 20.88 6.78
C PHE A 91 -15.04 21.85 5.87
N ILE A 92 -15.02 21.57 4.55
CA ILE A 92 -15.82 22.26 3.55
C ILE A 92 -16.83 21.27 2.97
N GLU A 93 -18.11 21.49 3.26
CA GLU A 93 -19.20 20.67 2.78
C GLU A 93 -19.66 21.10 1.39
N ILE A 94 -19.92 20.15 0.48
CA ILE A 94 -20.54 20.43 -0.84
C ILE A 94 -21.98 19.92 -0.89
N ASN A 95 -22.91 20.73 -1.40
CA ASN A 95 -24.29 20.32 -1.69
C ASN A 95 -24.76 20.82 -3.07
N PRO A 96 -25.62 20.09 -3.80
CA PRO A 96 -26.14 18.76 -3.47
C PRO A 96 -25.05 17.68 -3.55
N LYS A 97 -25.17 16.60 -2.78
CA LYS A 97 -24.24 15.47 -2.80
C LYS A 97 -24.38 14.63 -4.07
N LEU A 98 -23.33 13.89 -4.43
CA LEU A 98 -23.37 12.85 -5.46
C LEU A 98 -23.64 11.49 -4.82
N ALA A 99 -24.32 10.61 -5.57
CA ALA A 99 -24.58 9.25 -5.12
C ALA A 99 -23.28 8.43 -5.03
N GLY A 100 -23.15 7.66 -3.95
CA GLY A 100 -22.14 6.62 -3.75
C GLY A 100 -22.78 5.23 -3.82
N LEU A 101 -21.97 4.24 -4.16
CA LEU A 101 -22.39 2.85 -4.37
C LEU A 101 -21.89 1.92 -3.24
N HIS A 102 -21.42 2.48 -2.13
CA HIS A 102 -21.03 1.73 -0.95
C HIS A 102 -22.20 0.90 -0.41
N GLY A 103 -21.99 -0.41 -0.25
CA GLY A 103 -23.04 -1.37 0.13
C GLY A 103 -24.06 -1.67 -0.98
N ARG A 104 -23.74 -1.32 -2.24
CA ARG A 104 -24.57 -1.57 -3.43
C ARG A 104 -23.88 -2.41 -4.49
N VAL A 105 -22.70 -2.96 -4.18
CA VAL A 105 -21.99 -3.93 -5.00
C VAL A 105 -22.03 -5.26 -4.26
N ASP A 106 -22.61 -6.25 -4.89
CA ASP A 106 -22.71 -7.60 -4.35
C ASP A 106 -21.94 -8.58 -5.24
N TYR A 107 -21.49 -9.67 -4.63
CA TYR A 107 -20.67 -10.68 -5.30
C TYR A 107 -21.45 -11.98 -5.42
N ASP A 108 -21.53 -12.51 -6.64
CA ASP A 108 -22.10 -13.83 -6.86
C ASP A 108 -21.06 -14.95 -6.66
N LYS A 109 -21.48 -16.21 -6.83
CA LYS A 109 -20.57 -17.37 -6.64
C LYS A 109 -19.42 -17.44 -7.66
N TRP A 110 -19.41 -16.61 -8.70
CA TRP A 110 -18.30 -16.50 -9.63
C TRP A 110 -17.44 -15.27 -9.33
N GLY A 111 -17.72 -14.55 -8.23
CA GLY A 111 -17.02 -13.32 -7.83
C GLY A 111 -17.33 -12.12 -8.73
N ARG A 112 -18.44 -12.10 -9.47
CA ARG A 112 -18.81 -10.92 -10.28
C ARG A 112 -19.30 -9.79 -9.35
N PRO A 113 -18.73 -8.57 -9.41
CA PRO A 113 -19.32 -7.40 -8.77
C PRO A 113 -20.56 -6.93 -9.53
N ILE A 114 -21.74 -7.14 -8.96
CA ILE A 114 -23.04 -6.78 -9.55
C ILE A 114 -23.70 -5.70 -8.71
N LEU A 115 -24.14 -4.64 -9.36
CA LEU A 115 -24.86 -3.55 -8.69
C LEU A 115 -26.27 -3.98 -8.31
N LYS A 116 -26.67 -3.81 -7.05
CA LYS A 116 -28.05 -4.06 -6.62
C LYS A 116 -28.48 -3.29 -5.37
N GLY A 117 -29.80 -3.20 -5.18
CA GLY A 117 -30.45 -2.59 -4.02
C GLY A 117 -30.66 -1.09 -4.14
N GLY A 118 -31.45 -0.53 -3.22
CA GLY A 118 -31.85 0.88 -3.25
C GLY A 118 -32.64 1.22 -4.52
N SER A 119 -32.37 2.39 -5.09
CA SER A 119 -33.00 2.90 -6.31
C SER A 119 -32.28 2.50 -7.61
N ILE A 120 -31.30 1.60 -7.52
CA ILE A 120 -30.63 1.00 -8.69
C ILE A 120 -31.63 0.13 -9.46
N LEU A 121 -31.64 0.24 -10.78
CA LEU A 121 -32.51 -0.56 -11.64
C LEU A 121 -32.02 -2.01 -11.69
N ASP A 122 -32.91 -2.95 -11.37
CA ASP A 122 -32.66 -4.37 -11.53
C ASP A 122 -32.86 -4.78 -12.99
N LEU A 123 -31.76 -5.12 -13.67
CA LEU A 123 -31.77 -5.63 -15.05
C LEU A 123 -31.60 -7.16 -15.09
N GLY A 124 -31.68 -7.85 -13.94
CA GLY A 124 -31.35 -9.26 -13.82
C GLY A 124 -29.87 -9.53 -14.16
N GLU A 125 -29.60 -10.62 -14.88
CA GLU A 125 -28.25 -11.00 -15.31
C GLU A 125 -27.57 -9.94 -16.20
N GLU A 126 -28.33 -9.12 -16.92
CA GLU A 126 -27.79 -8.05 -17.78
C GLU A 126 -27.08 -6.97 -16.97
N THR A 127 -27.39 -6.82 -15.68
CA THR A 127 -26.72 -5.85 -14.79
C THR A 127 -25.21 -6.07 -14.75
N ALA A 128 -24.75 -7.33 -14.86
CA ALA A 128 -23.34 -7.66 -14.88
C ALA A 128 -22.62 -7.16 -16.14
N MET A 129 -23.33 -6.90 -17.24
CA MET A 129 -22.73 -6.46 -18.51
C MET A 129 -23.09 -5.02 -18.88
N ARG A 130 -24.11 -4.44 -18.22
CA ARG A 130 -24.63 -3.09 -18.50
C ARG A 130 -24.78 -2.29 -17.20
N PRO A 131 -23.70 -2.13 -16.41
CA PRO A 131 -23.79 -1.46 -15.12
C PRO A 131 -24.22 0.02 -15.23
N GLU A 132 -23.87 0.71 -16.32
CA GLU A 132 -24.26 2.10 -16.57
C GLU A 132 -25.78 2.26 -16.68
N ASP A 133 -26.45 1.30 -17.31
CA ASP A 133 -27.91 1.30 -17.44
C ASP A 133 -28.60 1.07 -16.10
N ALA A 134 -27.99 0.30 -15.19
CA ALA A 134 -28.51 0.05 -13.86
C ALA A 134 -28.53 1.33 -13.00
N VAL A 135 -27.54 2.22 -13.17
CA VAL A 135 -27.38 3.45 -12.38
C VAL A 135 -27.79 4.73 -13.12
N LYS A 136 -28.38 4.63 -14.31
CA LYS A 136 -28.70 5.80 -15.16
C LYS A 136 -29.58 6.87 -14.50
N ASN A 137 -30.31 6.51 -13.45
CA ASN A 137 -31.19 7.42 -12.70
C ASN A 137 -30.49 8.11 -11.51
N LEU A 138 -29.23 7.75 -11.21
CA LEU A 138 -28.46 8.33 -10.12
C LEU A 138 -27.65 9.53 -10.61
N LYS A 139 -27.48 10.52 -9.72
CA LYS A 139 -26.61 11.67 -9.97
C LYS A 139 -25.18 11.35 -9.52
N LEU A 140 -24.34 10.99 -10.49
CA LEU A 140 -22.96 10.55 -10.26
C LEU A 140 -21.90 11.63 -10.53
N LYS A 141 -22.29 12.75 -11.14
CA LYS A 141 -21.42 13.90 -11.41
C LYS A 141 -22.21 15.20 -11.48
N TYR A 142 -21.52 16.32 -11.28
CA TYR A 142 -22.06 17.66 -11.53
C TYR A 142 -21.95 18.00 -13.03
N SER A 143 -22.82 18.90 -13.50
CA SER A 143 -22.74 19.43 -14.88
C SER A 143 -22.18 20.85 -14.89
N PRO A 144 -21.45 21.27 -15.94
CA PRO A 144 -21.03 22.67 -16.09
C PRO A 144 -22.20 23.65 -15.95
N GLY A 145 -21.99 24.69 -15.13
CA GLY A 145 -22.99 25.72 -14.85
C GLY A 145 -24.00 25.35 -13.76
N GLU A 146 -24.01 24.11 -13.29
CA GLU A 146 -24.85 23.68 -12.17
C GLU A 146 -24.47 24.43 -10.89
N GLU A 147 -25.46 24.93 -10.14
CA GLU A 147 -25.19 25.61 -8.87
C GLU A 147 -24.95 24.59 -7.76
N ILE A 148 -23.78 24.67 -7.13
CA ILE A 148 -23.47 24.00 -5.88
C ILE A 148 -23.33 25.02 -4.74
N THR A 149 -23.51 24.57 -3.51
CA THR A 149 -23.22 25.32 -2.29
C THR A 149 -22.04 24.68 -1.58
N LEU A 150 -20.99 25.47 -1.38
CA LEU A 150 -19.83 25.17 -0.55
C LEU A 150 -20.07 25.79 0.83
N THR A 151 -19.95 25.02 1.91
CA THR A 151 -20.14 25.51 3.28
C THR A 151 -18.90 25.21 4.11
N ALA A 152 -18.18 26.24 4.54
CA ALA A 152 -17.09 26.07 5.50
C ALA A 152 -17.66 25.99 6.90
N HIS A 153 -17.23 25.00 7.68
CA HIS A 153 -17.52 24.86 9.10
C HIS A 153 -16.33 25.36 9.89
N VAL A 154 -16.55 26.39 10.72
CA VAL A 154 -15.53 27.00 11.55
C VAL A 154 -15.89 26.82 13.01
N LYS A 155 -14.95 26.26 13.78
CA LYS A 155 -15.14 26.00 15.20
C LYS A 155 -13.99 26.59 15.99
N ASN A 156 -14.27 27.10 17.20
CA ASN A 156 -13.22 27.45 18.14
C ASN A 156 -12.89 26.22 18.99
N LEU A 157 -11.76 25.58 18.71
CA LEU A 157 -11.26 24.36 19.34
C LEU A 157 -10.25 24.67 20.45
N GLY A 158 -10.20 25.92 20.91
CA GLY A 158 -9.31 26.37 21.98
C GLY A 158 -10.06 26.66 23.27
N PHE A 159 -9.30 26.93 24.32
CA PHE A 159 -9.82 27.08 25.70
C PHE A 159 -10.15 28.53 26.08
N ALA A 160 -10.09 29.45 25.12
CA ALA A 160 -10.52 30.83 25.30
C ALA A 160 -11.48 31.27 24.20
N THR A 161 -12.36 32.21 24.52
CA THR A 161 -13.30 32.77 23.53
C THR A 161 -12.56 33.54 22.44
N ALA A 162 -12.80 33.19 21.18
CA ALA A 162 -12.26 33.91 20.04
C ALA A 162 -12.99 35.25 19.84
N LYS A 163 -12.24 36.30 19.50
CA LYS A 163 -12.78 37.60 19.11
C LYS A 163 -13.33 37.55 17.69
N PRO A 164 -14.10 38.57 17.24
CA PRO A 164 -14.47 38.73 15.85
C PRO A 164 -13.28 38.57 14.90
N PHE A 165 -13.49 37.91 13.76
CA PHE A 165 -12.43 37.60 12.79
C PHE A 165 -12.92 37.82 11.35
N GLY A 166 -11.99 38.08 10.44
CA GLY A 166 -12.24 38.12 9.00
C GLY A 166 -12.21 36.74 8.36
N TYR A 167 -12.76 36.60 7.17
CA TYR A 167 -12.62 35.38 6.38
C TYR A 167 -12.60 35.66 4.87
N SER A 168 -12.11 34.69 4.09
CA SER A 168 -12.14 34.71 2.63
C SER A 168 -12.37 33.33 2.04
N TRP A 169 -13.16 33.30 0.98
CA TRP A 169 -13.31 32.19 0.04
C TRP A 169 -12.46 32.45 -1.20
N LEU A 170 -11.70 31.44 -1.61
CA LEU A 170 -10.91 31.45 -2.82
C LEU A 170 -11.24 30.20 -3.67
N ILE A 171 -11.24 30.37 -4.99
CA ILE A 171 -11.19 29.27 -5.95
C ILE A 171 -9.91 29.46 -6.76
N ASP A 172 -9.04 28.44 -6.77
CA ASP A 172 -7.74 28.47 -7.44
C ASP A 172 -6.86 29.68 -7.04
N GLY A 173 -6.90 30.02 -5.75
CA GLY A 173 -6.16 31.17 -5.20
C GLY A 173 -6.77 32.53 -5.52
N LYS A 174 -7.86 32.61 -6.29
CA LYS A 174 -8.59 33.85 -6.56
C LYS A 174 -9.71 34.05 -5.54
N GLU A 175 -9.69 35.17 -4.82
CA GLU A 175 -10.75 35.52 -3.87
C GLU A 175 -12.08 35.74 -4.61
N LEU A 176 -13.13 35.03 -4.16
CA LEU A 176 -14.50 35.17 -4.67
C LEU A 176 -15.41 35.94 -3.71
N LYS A 177 -15.15 35.80 -2.40
CA LYS A 177 -15.95 36.43 -1.35
C LYS A 177 -15.10 36.57 -0.10
N SER A 178 -15.22 37.70 0.59
CA SER A 178 -14.66 37.90 1.92
C SER A 178 -15.69 38.55 2.83
N GLY A 179 -15.44 38.53 4.13
CA GLY A 179 -16.34 39.11 5.12
C GLY A 179 -15.74 39.12 6.52
N VAL A 180 -16.55 39.51 7.49
CA VAL A 180 -16.20 39.55 8.92
C VAL A 180 -17.29 38.85 9.70
N TYR A 181 -16.90 37.91 10.57
CA TYR A 181 -17.77 37.36 11.59
C TYR A 181 -17.71 38.26 12.83
N GLY A 182 -18.72 39.10 13.01
CA GLY A 182 -18.72 40.18 14.02
C GLY A 182 -19.00 39.75 15.46
N LYS A 183 -19.15 38.45 15.74
CA LYS A 183 -19.50 37.94 17.07
C LYS A 183 -18.30 37.18 17.68
N PRO A 184 -18.20 37.12 19.02
CA PRO A 184 -17.29 36.18 19.66
C PRO A 184 -17.73 34.74 19.39
N LEU A 185 -16.77 33.82 19.34
CA LEU A 185 -17.01 32.37 19.19
C LEU A 185 -16.45 31.65 20.43
N LYS A 186 -17.32 31.05 21.23
CA LYS A 186 -16.95 30.36 22.48
C LYS A 186 -16.24 29.04 22.19
N GLU A 187 -15.57 28.50 23.20
CA GLU A 187 -15.00 27.14 23.16
C GLU A 187 -16.06 26.14 22.67
N MET A 188 -15.65 25.33 21.70
CA MET A 188 -16.45 24.32 20.99
C MET A 188 -17.68 24.85 20.23
N GLU A 189 -17.87 26.17 20.11
CA GLU A 189 -18.93 26.76 19.31
C GLU A 189 -18.55 26.74 17.82
N GLU A 190 -19.52 26.41 16.97
CA GLU A 190 -19.38 26.33 15.51
C GLU A 190 -20.21 27.42 14.80
N VAL A 191 -19.66 27.95 13.72
CA VAL A 191 -20.34 28.82 12.76
C VAL A 191 -20.05 28.36 11.33
N THR A 192 -21.01 28.56 10.42
CA THR A 192 -20.87 28.18 9.02
C THR A 192 -20.91 29.37 8.07
N PHE A 193 -20.22 29.22 6.93
CA PHE A 193 -20.15 30.24 5.89
C PHE A 193 -20.50 29.65 4.52
N PRO A 194 -21.69 29.93 3.95
CA PRO A 194 -22.04 29.41 2.65
C PRO A 194 -21.52 30.28 1.49
N LEU A 195 -21.09 29.61 0.42
CA LEU A 195 -20.74 30.16 -0.88
C LEU A 195 -21.47 29.37 -1.98
N LYS A 196 -22.30 30.06 -2.76
CA LYS A 196 -22.85 29.50 -4.00
C LYS A 196 -21.83 29.64 -5.11
N TRP A 197 -21.63 28.56 -5.86
CA TRP A 197 -20.70 28.54 -6.99
C TRP A 197 -21.30 27.75 -8.15
N LYS A 198 -21.09 28.23 -9.37
CA LYS A 198 -21.47 27.50 -10.58
C LYS A 198 -20.34 26.55 -10.95
N TRP A 199 -20.65 25.26 -11.01
CA TRP A 199 -19.69 24.21 -11.31
C TRP A 199 -18.98 24.47 -12.64
N GLN A 200 -17.67 24.25 -12.62
CA GLN A 200 -16.81 24.30 -13.79
C GLN A 200 -16.02 22.99 -13.84
N ASP A 201 -15.87 22.44 -15.05
CA ASP A 201 -15.06 21.24 -15.25
C ASP A 201 -13.58 21.59 -15.07
N GLY A 202 -12.84 20.70 -14.43
CA GLY A 202 -11.39 20.85 -14.23
C GLY A 202 -10.94 20.54 -12.81
N PHE A 203 -9.64 20.74 -12.56
CA PHE A 203 -9.02 20.51 -11.26
C PHE A 203 -9.03 21.78 -10.40
N HIS A 204 -10.24 22.22 -10.05
CA HIS A 204 -10.42 23.40 -9.20
C HIS A 204 -10.21 23.07 -7.73
N LYS A 205 -9.55 23.98 -7.00
CA LYS A 205 -9.41 23.90 -5.55
C LYS A 205 -10.21 25.01 -4.89
N VAL A 206 -10.98 24.67 -3.87
CA VAL A 206 -11.60 25.65 -2.98
C VAL A 206 -10.75 25.86 -1.75
N THR A 207 -10.63 27.10 -1.29
CA THR A 207 -10.01 27.43 -0.02
C THR A 207 -10.92 28.34 0.78
N PHE A 208 -11.10 28.01 2.06
CA PHE A 208 -11.62 28.94 3.06
C PHE A 208 -10.50 29.28 4.03
N SER A 209 -10.32 30.56 4.32
CA SER A 209 -9.28 31.04 5.24
C SER A 209 -9.85 32.05 6.22
N ILE A 210 -9.44 31.91 7.46
CA ILE A 210 -9.70 32.83 8.56
C ILE A 210 -8.60 33.88 8.58
N LYS A 211 -8.97 35.14 8.88
CA LYS A 211 -8.06 36.29 8.97
C LYS A 211 -8.21 36.91 10.35
N THR A 212 -7.23 36.72 11.21
CA THR A 212 -7.21 37.28 12.57
C THR A 212 -5.79 37.61 13.01
N ASP A 213 -5.63 38.58 13.90
CA ASP A 213 -4.37 38.96 14.54
C ASP A 213 -4.26 38.47 15.98
N GLN A 214 -5.33 37.84 16.51
CA GLN A 214 -5.32 37.29 17.85
C GLN A 214 -4.37 36.09 17.94
N PRO A 215 -3.61 35.94 19.04
CA PRO A 215 -2.82 34.73 19.26
C PRO A 215 -3.74 33.50 19.34
N GLN A 216 -3.31 32.39 18.73
CA GLN A 216 -4.07 31.13 18.69
C GLN A 216 -3.19 29.95 19.12
N ILE A 217 -3.81 28.83 19.49
CA ILE A 217 -3.09 27.58 19.79
C ILE A 217 -2.40 27.07 18.51
N ALA A 218 -3.12 27.02 17.40
CA ALA A 218 -2.59 26.73 16.08
C ALA A 218 -3.08 27.77 15.06
N THR A 219 -2.29 27.96 14.01
CA THR A 219 -2.64 28.81 12.86
C THR A 219 -2.56 28.04 11.55
N ILE A 220 -2.09 26.80 11.56
CA ILE A 220 -2.06 25.92 10.38
C ILE A 220 -3.45 25.38 10.01
N ASN A 221 -4.40 25.42 10.95
CA ASN A 221 -5.81 25.02 10.80
C ASN A 221 -6.75 26.22 10.51
N ASP A 222 -6.24 27.46 10.48
CA ASP A 222 -6.99 28.66 10.08
C ASP A 222 -7.46 28.61 8.61
N SER A 223 -7.01 27.62 7.83
CA SER A 223 -7.44 27.44 6.45
C SER A 223 -7.59 25.98 6.09
N ALA A 224 -8.59 25.71 5.26
CA ALA A 224 -8.80 24.43 4.60
C ALA A 224 -8.78 24.63 3.08
N THR A 225 -7.99 23.83 2.36
CA THR A 225 -7.98 23.77 0.90
C THR A 225 -8.41 22.39 0.44
N ASP A 226 -9.54 22.31 -0.26
CA ASP A 226 -10.09 21.06 -0.76
C ASP A 226 -10.07 21.02 -2.30
N PRO A 227 -9.60 19.91 -2.90
CA PRO A 227 -9.79 19.65 -4.32
C PRO A 227 -11.27 19.36 -4.62
N LEU A 228 -11.90 20.11 -5.52
CA LEU A 228 -13.33 19.93 -5.83
C LEU A 228 -13.64 18.62 -6.59
N TRP A 229 -12.63 18.02 -7.23
CA TRP A 229 -12.72 16.70 -7.86
C TRP A 229 -12.46 15.53 -6.90
N ALA A 230 -12.16 15.81 -5.63
CA ALA A 230 -11.82 14.78 -4.66
C ALA A 230 -13.03 13.94 -4.24
N PHE A 231 -12.76 12.69 -3.89
CA PHE A 231 -13.74 11.84 -3.22
C PHE A 231 -14.08 12.42 -1.84
N ALA A 232 -15.37 12.62 -1.61
CA ALA A 232 -15.93 13.22 -0.42
C ALA A 232 -16.13 12.16 0.66
N PHE A 233 -15.34 12.22 1.74
CA PHE A 233 -15.51 11.33 2.89
C PHE A 233 -16.40 11.92 3.98
N THR A 234 -17.15 11.04 4.63
CA THR A 234 -17.94 11.36 5.83
C THR A 234 -17.38 10.63 7.04
N PHE A 235 -17.18 11.35 8.13
CA PHE A 235 -16.78 10.77 9.41
C PHE A 235 -17.95 10.75 10.39
N THR A 236 -18.16 9.63 11.09
CA THR A 236 -19.19 9.53 12.14
C THR A 236 -18.53 9.25 13.48
N VAL A 237 -18.83 10.08 14.49
CA VAL A 237 -18.18 10.01 15.80
C VAL A 237 -19.13 10.38 16.93
N ALA A 238 -18.93 9.78 18.10
CA ALA A 238 -19.66 10.13 19.31
C ALA A 238 -19.23 11.51 19.87
N LYS A 239 -20.16 12.33 20.34
CA LYS A 239 -19.83 13.64 20.96
C LYS A 239 -18.87 13.50 22.15
N GLY A 240 -19.14 12.54 23.04
CA GLY A 240 -18.28 12.30 24.20
C GLY A 240 -16.87 11.84 23.84
N ARG A 241 -16.68 11.18 22.69
CA ARG A 241 -15.34 10.88 22.16
C ARG A 241 -14.62 12.16 21.75
N VAL A 242 -15.31 13.08 21.05
CA VAL A 242 -14.73 14.39 20.69
C VAL A 242 -14.35 15.20 21.93
N GLU A 243 -15.19 15.19 22.97
CA GLU A 243 -14.88 15.82 24.27
C GLU A 243 -13.65 15.19 24.95
N ALA A 244 -13.49 13.87 24.87
CA ALA A 244 -12.32 13.16 25.39
C ALA A 244 -11.04 13.50 24.60
N TRP A 245 -11.12 13.65 23.28
CA TRP A 245 -10.01 14.14 22.46
C TRP A 245 -9.62 15.58 22.83
N HIS A 246 -10.60 16.41 23.21
CA HIS A 246 -10.37 17.79 23.60
C HIS A 246 -9.55 17.98 24.89
N GLN A 247 -9.32 16.90 25.65
CA GLN A 247 -8.54 16.96 26.88
C GLN A 247 -7.02 16.94 26.66
N ASN A 248 -6.55 16.50 25.49
CA ASN A 248 -5.13 16.21 25.27
C ASN A 248 -4.64 16.74 23.91
N ARG A 249 -3.37 17.15 23.84
CA ARG A 249 -2.79 17.64 22.58
C ARG A 249 -2.45 16.48 21.65
N THR A 250 -2.77 16.61 20.38
CA THR A 250 -2.50 15.59 19.35
C THR A 250 -1.22 15.89 18.59
N ALA A 251 -0.72 14.92 17.81
CA ALA A 251 0.47 15.06 16.96
C ALA A 251 0.34 16.21 15.95
N TYR A 252 -0.88 16.61 15.60
CA TYR A 252 -1.12 17.75 14.74
C TYR A 252 -0.75 19.08 15.40
N GLY A 253 -0.74 19.12 16.74
CA GLY A 253 -0.39 20.28 17.56
C GLY A 253 -1.57 20.93 18.28
N THR A 254 -2.80 20.45 18.04
CA THR A 254 -4.07 20.99 18.57
C THR A 254 -4.71 20.04 19.57
N PHE A 255 -5.82 20.45 20.17
CA PHE A 255 -6.62 19.64 21.12
C PHE A 255 -7.91 19.18 20.44
N SER A 256 -7.85 18.76 19.17
CA SER A 256 -9.03 18.50 18.36
C SER A 256 -8.98 17.15 17.64
N PHE A 257 -10.12 16.47 17.68
CA PHE A 257 -10.42 15.31 16.85
C PHE A 257 -10.47 15.70 15.37
N GLU A 258 -11.17 16.80 15.06
CA GLU A 258 -11.40 17.31 13.72
C GLU A 258 -10.10 17.59 12.98
N ASP A 259 -9.19 18.36 13.60
CA ASP A 259 -7.90 18.69 13.02
C ASP A 259 -7.02 17.45 12.84
N TYR A 260 -6.96 16.58 13.86
CA TYR A 260 -6.14 15.38 13.83
C TYR A 260 -6.55 14.44 12.69
N TYR A 261 -7.85 14.21 12.48
CA TYR A 261 -8.30 13.30 11.43
C TYR A 261 -8.44 13.95 10.06
N ARG A 262 -8.66 15.28 9.97
CA ARG A 262 -8.52 16.00 8.70
C ARG A 262 -7.08 15.90 8.17
N TRP A 263 -6.10 16.05 9.05
CA TRP A 263 -4.68 15.95 8.70
C TRP A 263 -4.30 14.60 8.04
N HIS A 264 -4.95 13.49 8.42
CA HIS A 264 -4.70 12.20 7.77
C HIS A 264 -5.13 12.18 6.30
N LEU A 265 -6.16 12.96 5.92
CA LEU A 265 -6.54 13.13 4.51
C LEU A 265 -5.53 14.01 3.76
N ASP A 266 -4.95 15.00 4.43
CA ASP A 266 -3.86 15.81 3.86
C ASP A 266 -2.62 14.94 3.62
N ILE A 267 -2.25 14.08 4.58
CA ILE A 267 -1.19 13.08 4.40
C ILE A 267 -1.50 12.16 3.23
N MET A 268 -2.73 11.63 3.16
CA MET A 268 -3.14 10.74 2.08
C MET A 268 -3.00 11.42 0.70
N ASN A 269 -3.40 12.69 0.57
CA ASN A 269 -3.20 13.47 -0.64
C ASN A 269 -1.71 13.75 -0.95
N LYS A 270 -0.87 13.93 0.08
CA LYS A 270 0.58 14.07 -0.06
C LYS A 270 1.23 12.78 -0.56
N LEU A 271 0.82 11.63 -0.02
CA LEU A 271 1.26 10.32 -0.47
C LEU A 271 0.80 10.05 -1.91
N PHE A 272 -0.44 10.43 -2.26
CA PHE A 272 -0.95 10.36 -3.62
C PHE A 272 -0.07 11.15 -4.61
N GLU A 273 0.31 12.38 -4.29
CA GLU A 273 1.20 13.17 -5.13
C GLU A 273 2.61 12.56 -5.25
N ALA A 274 3.11 11.92 -4.19
CA ALA A 274 4.43 11.31 -4.16
C ALA A 274 4.49 9.90 -4.79
N SER A 275 3.36 9.21 -4.94
CA SER A 275 3.22 7.89 -5.57
C SER A 275 3.43 7.95 -7.09
N LYS A 276 4.68 8.17 -7.51
CA LYS A 276 5.10 8.32 -8.91
C LYS A 276 5.70 7.04 -9.47
N PHE A 277 5.10 6.53 -10.55
CA PHE A 277 5.51 5.29 -11.21
C PHE A 277 5.45 5.43 -12.74
N PRO A 278 5.99 4.47 -13.52
CA PRO A 278 5.82 4.47 -14.98
C PRO A 278 4.35 4.56 -15.44
N SER A 279 3.40 3.92 -14.74
CA SER A 279 1.97 4.05 -15.02
C SER A 279 1.34 5.40 -14.59
N SER A 280 2.03 6.17 -13.76
CA SER A 280 1.54 7.37 -13.08
C SER A 280 2.68 8.38 -12.82
N PRO A 281 3.30 8.93 -13.88
CA PRO A 281 4.53 9.73 -13.75
C PRO A 281 4.33 11.04 -12.96
N GLU A 282 3.13 11.59 -12.98
CA GLU A 282 2.75 12.81 -12.24
C GLU A 282 2.18 12.52 -10.84
N GLY A 283 2.24 11.25 -10.41
CA GLY A 283 1.61 10.77 -9.19
C GLY A 283 0.18 10.34 -9.41
N ILE A 284 -0.50 10.06 -8.30
CA ILE A 284 -1.93 9.79 -8.29
C ILE A 284 -2.65 11.12 -8.54
N LYS A 285 -3.74 11.09 -9.31
CA LYS A 285 -4.60 12.19 -9.73
C LYS A 285 -5.83 12.33 -8.84
N ALA A 286 -6.38 11.19 -8.43
CA ALA A 286 -7.45 11.15 -7.44
C ALA A 286 -7.01 11.87 -6.16
N ARG A 287 -7.95 12.54 -5.50
CA ARG A 287 -7.72 13.18 -4.20
C ARG A 287 -8.86 12.80 -3.28
N VAL A 288 -8.65 12.99 -1.99
CA VAL A 288 -9.67 12.82 -0.95
C VAL A 288 -9.89 14.14 -0.23
N ARG A 289 -11.09 14.33 0.32
CA ARG A 289 -11.41 15.47 1.18
C ARG A 289 -12.40 15.08 2.25
N LEU A 290 -12.36 15.76 3.39
CA LEU A 290 -13.37 15.64 4.41
C LEU A 290 -14.55 16.53 4.03
N ASP A 291 -15.69 15.91 3.74
CA ASP A 291 -16.88 16.64 3.31
C ASP A 291 -17.86 16.86 4.47
N ARG A 292 -17.88 15.94 5.46
CA ARG A 292 -18.75 16.08 6.63
C ARG A 292 -18.24 15.29 7.84
N ILE A 293 -18.43 15.85 9.03
CA ILE A 293 -18.39 15.11 10.30
C ILE A 293 -19.81 15.05 10.88
N VAL A 294 -20.24 13.85 11.25
CA VAL A 294 -21.52 13.56 11.90
C VAL A 294 -21.26 13.26 13.37
N TYR A 295 -21.56 14.25 14.21
CA TYR A 295 -21.52 14.11 15.67
C TYR A 295 -22.83 13.52 16.18
N ALA A 296 -22.77 12.32 16.75
CA ALA A 296 -23.95 11.59 17.18
C ALA A 296 -23.87 11.16 18.65
N ASP A 297 -25.02 11.02 19.32
CA ASP A 297 -25.09 10.38 20.64
C ASP A 297 -25.26 8.85 20.51
N ASP A 298 -25.74 8.41 19.34
CA ASP A 298 -25.91 7.02 18.91
C ASP A 298 -25.30 6.89 17.52
N VAL A 299 -24.07 6.37 17.47
CA VAL A 299 -23.26 6.27 16.26
C VAL A 299 -23.85 5.24 15.29
N GLU A 300 -24.34 4.10 15.76
CA GLU A 300 -24.94 3.05 14.91
C GLU A 300 -26.17 3.59 14.17
N LYS A 301 -27.06 4.28 14.91
CA LYS A 301 -28.22 4.92 14.31
C LYS A 301 -27.82 6.01 13.31
N ALA A 302 -26.79 6.79 13.62
CA ALA A 302 -26.28 7.81 12.71
C ALA A 302 -25.74 7.19 11.41
N ILE A 303 -24.98 6.09 11.49
CA ILE A 303 -24.49 5.34 10.32
C ILE A 303 -25.66 4.84 9.47
N ALA A 304 -26.68 4.24 10.10
CA ALA A 304 -27.87 3.78 9.39
C ALA A 304 -28.59 4.92 8.65
N ASN A 305 -28.63 6.11 9.24
CA ASN A 305 -29.24 7.30 8.65
C ASN A 305 -28.42 7.93 7.51
N LEU A 306 -27.19 7.49 7.25
CA LEU A 306 -26.43 7.91 6.07
C LEU A 306 -26.99 7.33 4.78
N VAL A 307 -27.76 6.24 4.87
CA VAL A 307 -28.53 5.69 3.75
C VAL A 307 -29.83 6.48 3.63
N ALA A 308 -30.00 7.19 2.52
CA ALA A 308 -31.21 7.95 2.24
C ALA A 308 -32.41 7.04 1.98
N PRO A 309 -33.66 7.55 1.96
CA PRO A 309 -34.87 6.74 1.79
C PRO A 309 -34.93 5.94 0.48
N ASP A 310 -34.18 6.36 -0.55
CA ASP A 310 -34.03 5.63 -1.81
C ASP A 310 -33.01 4.47 -1.70
N GLY A 311 -32.46 4.23 -0.51
CA GLY A 311 -31.45 3.22 -0.26
C GLY A 311 -30.05 3.62 -0.70
N ILE A 312 -29.78 4.86 -1.12
CA ILE A 312 -28.46 5.27 -1.59
C ILE A 312 -27.72 6.07 -0.53
N ARG A 313 -26.41 5.86 -0.43
CA ARG A 313 -25.52 6.74 0.35
C ARG A 313 -25.08 7.89 -0.52
N TYR A 314 -25.04 9.09 0.06
CA TYR A 314 -24.67 10.31 -0.65
C TYR A 314 -23.31 10.85 -0.15
N ASP A 315 -22.36 9.92 -0.06
CA ASP A 315 -20.95 10.11 0.25
C ASP A 315 -20.13 9.17 -0.66
N GLN A 316 -18.82 9.39 -0.76
CA GLN A 316 -17.92 8.53 -1.55
C GLN A 316 -17.13 7.57 -0.66
N GLY A 317 -17.60 7.32 0.56
CA GLY A 317 -16.92 6.54 1.59
C GLY A 317 -16.78 7.31 2.89
N GLY A 318 -16.22 6.64 3.89
CA GLY A 318 -16.04 7.26 5.18
C GLY A 318 -15.47 6.34 6.23
N TRP A 319 -15.36 6.87 7.44
CA TRP A 319 -14.95 6.11 8.61
C TRP A 319 -15.90 6.39 9.78
N ASN A 320 -16.14 5.35 10.57
CA ASN A 320 -17.03 5.43 11.71
C ASN A 320 -16.27 4.97 12.95
N TRP A 321 -16.11 5.86 13.93
CA TRP A 321 -15.51 5.52 15.20
C TRP A 321 -16.59 4.89 16.08
N ILE A 322 -16.59 3.56 16.08
CA ILE A 322 -17.47 2.76 16.90
C ILE A 322 -16.73 1.57 17.50
N ASP A 323 -16.69 1.52 18.82
CA ASP A 323 -16.20 0.40 19.59
C ASP A 323 -17.06 0.19 20.86
N ASP A 324 -16.57 -0.64 21.78
CA ASP A 324 -17.26 -0.91 23.04
C ASP A 324 -17.35 0.32 23.96
N GLN A 325 -16.46 1.31 23.84
CA GLN A 325 -16.57 2.58 24.55
C GLN A 325 -17.76 3.39 24.05
N ASP A 326 -18.00 3.43 22.74
CA ASP A 326 -19.16 4.12 22.18
C ASP A 326 -20.47 3.43 22.56
N ARG A 327 -20.52 2.10 22.49
CA ARG A 327 -21.71 1.30 22.87
C ARG A 327 -22.06 1.46 24.35
N ASN A 328 -21.05 1.56 25.21
CA ASN A 328 -21.22 1.71 26.65
C ASN A 328 -21.19 3.17 27.13
N LYS A 329 -20.99 4.14 26.22
CA LYS A 329 -20.87 5.59 26.51
C LYS A 329 -19.80 5.90 27.56
N LYS A 330 -18.63 5.24 27.44
CA LYS A 330 -17.48 5.38 28.33
C LYS A 330 -16.24 5.71 27.52
N TRP A 331 -16.13 6.96 27.09
CA TRP A 331 -15.05 7.43 26.24
C TRP A 331 -13.82 7.80 27.06
N GLU A 332 -12.69 7.25 26.67
CA GLU A 332 -11.37 7.63 27.18
C GLU A 332 -10.58 8.30 26.06
N SER A 333 -9.68 9.22 26.43
CA SER A 333 -8.73 9.74 25.45
C SER A 333 -7.83 8.59 24.95
N PRO A 334 -7.41 8.60 23.68
CA PRO A 334 -6.42 7.64 23.21
C PRO A 334 -5.14 7.69 24.05
N SER A 335 -4.37 6.59 24.04
CA SER A 335 -3.08 6.55 24.74
C SER A 335 -2.16 7.67 24.27
N LYS A 336 -1.24 8.07 25.15
CA LYS A 336 -0.28 9.13 24.87
C LYS A 336 0.57 8.81 23.63
N GLU A 337 0.92 7.55 23.44
CA GLU A 337 1.65 7.08 22.28
C GLU A 337 0.83 7.26 21.00
N TRP A 338 -0.44 6.84 21.02
CA TRP A 338 -1.33 6.89 19.85
C TRP A 338 -1.55 8.32 19.36
N ARG A 339 -2.04 9.20 20.24
CA ARG A 339 -2.39 10.59 19.85
C ARG A 339 -1.17 11.43 19.48
N ASN A 340 0.05 11.00 19.83
CA ASN A 340 1.29 11.69 19.50
C ASN A 340 1.97 11.15 18.24
N ALA A 341 1.50 10.04 17.68
CA ALA A 341 1.96 9.47 16.43
C ALA A 341 1.02 9.81 15.27
N THR A 342 1.38 9.39 14.06
CA THR A 342 0.46 9.33 12.93
C THR A 342 -0.27 8.00 12.96
N GLU A 343 -1.59 8.03 12.78
CA GLU A 343 -2.41 6.82 12.68
C GLU A 343 -2.38 6.29 11.23
N TRP A 344 -1.39 5.46 10.94
CA TRP A 344 -1.20 4.91 9.59
C TRP A 344 -2.28 3.92 9.16
N SER A 345 -3.04 3.35 10.11
CA SER A 345 -4.20 2.51 9.79
C SER A 345 -5.28 3.31 9.05
N LEU A 346 -5.52 4.57 9.41
CA LEU A 346 -6.62 5.31 8.80
C LEU A 346 -6.44 5.54 7.28
N PRO A 347 -5.30 6.04 6.76
CA PRO A 347 -5.09 6.13 5.31
C PRO A 347 -5.22 4.79 4.56
N HIS A 348 -4.82 3.68 5.19
CA HIS A 348 -4.97 2.34 4.63
C HIS A 348 -6.44 1.93 4.55
N GLU A 349 -7.18 2.05 5.65
CA GLU A 349 -8.60 1.74 5.72
C GLU A 349 -9.46 2.63 4.80
N LEU A 350 -9.09 3.90 4.67
CA LEU A 350 -9.70 4.81 3.70
C LEU A 350 -9.32 4.45 2.26
N GLY A 351 -8.19 3.79 2.04
CA GLY A 351 -7.84 3.17 0.75
C GLY A 351 -8.90 2.14 0.31
N HIS A 352 -9.43 1.34 1.23
CA HIS A 352 -10.54 0.42 0.94
C HIS A 352 -11.81 1.14 0.51
N GLN A 353 -12.11 2.31 1.09
CA GLN A 353 -13.23 3.14 0.67
C GLN A 353 -13.09 3.63 -0.78
N LEU A 354 -11.86 3.67 -1.31
CA LEU A 354 -11.59 4.02 -2.70
C LEU A 354 -11.63 2.83 -3.65
N GLY A 355 -11.82 1.62 -3.15
CA GLY A 355 -11.85 0.38 -3.92
C GLY A 355 -10.52 -0.37 -3.98
N LEU A 356 -9.52 0.05 -3.21
CA LEU A 356 -8.21 -0.63 -3.11
C LEU A 356 -8.29 -1.87 -2.23
N THR A 357 -7.55 -2.91 -2.59
CA THR A 357 -7.49 -4.18 -1.87
C THR A 357 -6.21 -4.31 -1.08
N ASP A 358 -6.22 -5.21 -0.10
CA ASP A 358 -5.01 -5.64 0.58
C ASP A 358 -4.13 -6.51 -0.30
N TRP A 359 -2.90 -6.06 -0.53
CA TRP A 359 -1.90 -6.84 -1.26
C TRP A 359 -1.28 -7.95 -0.40
N TYR A 360 -1.28 -7.81 0.93
CA TYR A 360 -0.82 -8.88 1.83
C TYR A 360 -1.72 -10.13 1.77
N VAL A 361 -2.91 -10.03 1.17
CA VAL A 361 -3.75 -11.21 0.92
C VAL A 361 -3.11 -12.16 -0.10
N LEU A 362 -2.24 -11.65 -0.99
CA LEU A 362 -1.47 -12.49 -1.91
C LEU A 362 -0.38 -13.28 -1.20
N ASP A 363 0.21 -12.76 -0.11
CA ASP A 363 1.23 -13.48 0.66
C ASP A 363 0.73 -14.87 1.07
N TYR A 364 1.61 -15.87 0.97
CA TYR A 364 1.25 -17.25 1.18
C TYR A 364 2.34 -18.04 1.89
N GLY A 365 2.02 -18.59 3.07
CA GLY A 365 2.96 -19.41 3.85
C GLY A 365 3.26 -20.81 3.26
N GLY A 366 2.73 -21.10 2.07
CA GLY A 366 2.91 -22.37 1.37
C GLY A 366 1.98 -23.49 1.84
N ASP A 367 1.98 -24.60 1.09
CA ASP A 367 1.14 -25.78 1.33
C ASP A 367 1.98 -27.07 1.43
N GLU A 368 1.48 -28.08 2.12
CA GLU A 368 2.15 -29.38 2.25
C GLU A 368 2.28 -30.16 0.93
N ASN A 369 1.43 -29.87 -0.06
CA ASN A 369 1.53 -30.50 -1.37
C ASN A 369 2.68 -29.94 -2.23
N HIS A 370 3.25 -28.80 -1.83
CA HIS A 370 4.25 -28.05 -2.59
C HIS A 370 5.45 -27.72 -1.72
N VAL A 371 6.46 -28.58 -1.77
CA VAL A 371 7.68 -28.45 -0.95
C VAL A 371 8.94 -28.39 -1.80
N TRP A 372 9.94 -27.68 -1.28
CA TRP A 372 11.28 -27.66 -1.82
C TRP A 372 11.95 -29.05 -1.69
N PRO A 373 12.50 -29.64 -2.76
CA PRO A 373 13.09 -30.99 -2.69
C PRO A 373 14.32 -31.11 -1.77
N ASP A 374 15.04 -30.02 -1.57
CA ASP A 374 16.29 -29.98 -0.79
C ASP A 374 16.06 -29.89 0.72
N THR A 375 15.00 -29.20 1.15
CA THR A 375 14.71 -28.93 2.57
C THR A 375 13.40 -29.52 3.07
N GLY A 376 12.47 -29.86 2.18
CA GLY A 376 11.09 -30.22 2.54
C GLY A 376 10.26 -29.03 3.06
N GLU A 377 10.80 -27.81 3.04
CA GLU A 377 10.04 -26.61 3.41
C GLU A 377 8.94 -26.36 2.37
N LYS A 378 7.80 -25.85 2.83
CA LYS A 378 6.72 -25.38 1.95
C LYS A 378 7.24 -24.26 1.05
N VAL A 379 6.86 -24.29 -0.22
CA VAL A 379 7.15 -23.20 -1.15
C VAL A 379 6.27 -22.01 -0.78
N ALA A 380 6.87 -20.99 -0.17
CA ALA A 380 6.19 -19.81 0.33
C ALA A 380 6.21 -18.67 -0.71
N HIS A 381 5.43 -17.63 -0.43
CA HIS A 381 5.35 -16.41 -1.21
C HIS A 381 5.25 -15.21 -0.28
N PHE A 382 6.08 -14.19 -0.50
CA PHE A 382 5.96 -12.90 0.16
C PHE A 382 6.28 -11.79 -0.84
N GLN A 383 5.34 -10.84 -1.01
CA GLN A 383 5.33 -9.75 -2.00
C GLN A 383 6.56 -9.62 -2.93
N ASN A 384 6.31 -9.62 -4.24
CA ASN A 384 7.30 -9.38 -5.28
C ASN A 384 7.43 -7.89 -5.68
N HIS A 385 6.67 -7.02 -5.05
CA HIS A 385 6.63 -5.58 -5.27
C HIS A 385 7.19 -4.79 -4.06
N PRO A 386 7.56 -3.50 -4.23
CA PRO A 386 7.98 -2.66 -3.11
C PRO A 386 6.94 -2.59 -1.98
N VAL A 387 7.41 -2.35 -0.75
CA VAL A 387 6.53 -2.07 0.40
C VAL A 387 5.65 -0.85 0.09
N GLN A 388 4.34 -1.02 0.25
CA GLN A 388 3.32 -0.04 -0.15
C GLN A 388 2.19 0.05 0.89
N MET A 389 1.44 1.15 0.87
CA MET A 389 0.36 1.45 1.83
C MET A 389 -0.70 0.35 1.89
N MET A 390 -1.04 -0.26 0.75
CA MET A 390 -2.04 -1.32 0.70
C MET A 390 -1.47 -2.73 0.97
N HIS A 391 -0.17 -2.86 1.27
CA HIS A 391 0.43 -4.10 1.79
C HIS A 391 0.74 -3.98 3.29
N TRP A 392 1.18 -2.80 3.76
CA TRP A 392 1.43 -2.53 5.18
C TRP A 392 0.92 -1.15 5.60
N HIS A 393 0.42 -1.07 6.84
CA HIS A 393 0.27 0.21 7.52
C HIS A 393 1.63 0.88 7.69
N GLY A 394 1.75 2.14 7.27
CA GLY A 394 2.94 2.92 7.55
C GLY A 394 3.08 4.14 6.67
N PRO A 395 4.21 4.86 6.78
CA PRO A 395 4.56 5.99 5.91
C PRO A 395 4.98 5.51 4.51
N HIS A 396 4.15 4.69 3.88
CA HIS A 396 4.40 4.07 2.60
C HIS A 396 3.64 4.80 1.48
N LEU A 397 4.23 4.83 0.29
CA LEU A 397 3.52 5.25 -0.90
C LEU A 397 2.42 4.23 -1.24
N TYR A 398 1.33 4.67 -1.86
CA TYR A 398 0.43 3.76 -2.57
C TYR A 398 1.18 3.19 -3.79
N GLY A 399 1.01 1.91 -4.11
CA GLY A 399 1.81 1.27 -5.15
C GLY A 399 1.33 1.56 -6.56
N GLU A 400 2.01 0.96 -7.54
CA GLU A 400 1.82 1.29 -8.94
C GLU A 400 0.43 0.88 -9.48
N VAL A 401 -0.09 -0.26 -9.01
CA VAL A 401 -1.44 -0.71 -9.36
C VAL A 401 -2.50 0.22 -8.77
N ASP A 402 -2.38 0.56 -7.48
CA ASP A 402 -3.27 1.51 -6.80
C ASP A 402 -3.27 2.85 -7.54
N ALA A 403 -2.09 3.34 -7.93
CA ALA A 403 -1.93 4.60 -8.63
C ALA A 403 -2.56 4.57 -10.03
N GLY A 404 -2.34 3.50 -10.78
CA GLY A 404 -2.97 3.29 -12.09
C GLY A 404 -4.49 3.26 -11.99
N TYR A 405 -5.03 2.52 -11.03
CA TYR A 405 -6.47 2.42 -10.78
C TYR A 405 -7.09 3.76 -10.40
N LEU A 406 -6.50 4.47 -9.42
CA LEU A 406 -7.02 5.76 -8.96
C LEU A 406 -6.90 6.85 -10.05
N ASN A 407 -5.90 6.75 -10.95
CA ASN A 407 -5.79 7.65 -12.10
C ASN A 407 -6.86 7.41 -13.17
N MET A 408 -7.29 6.16 -13.34
CA MET A 408 -8.36 5.82 -14.27
C MET A 408 -9.76 6.08 -13.72
N THR A 409 -9.92 6.02 -12.39
CA THR A 409 -11.24 6.04 -11.76
C THR A 409 -11.52 7.30 -10.94
N TRP A 410 -10.64 8.30 -10.95
CA TRP A 410 -10.77 9.55 -10.17
C TRP A 410 -12.13 10.27 -10.33
N ASP A 411 -12.84 10.07 -11.45
CA ASP A 411 -14.14 10.68 -11.76
C ASP A 411 -15.33 9.70 -11.68
N LYS A 412 -15.12 8.51 -11.11
CA LYS A 412 -16.14 7.44 -10.99
C LYS A 412 -16.66 7.34 -9.56
N PRO A 413 -17.95 7.00 -9.33
CA PRO A 413 -18.48 6.82 -7.99
C PRO A 413 -17.77 5.68 -7.24
N ARG A 414 -17.59 5.83 -5.94
CA ARG A 414 -17.01 4.77 -5.07
C ARG A 414 -18.04 3.72 -4.69
N GLY A 415 -17.56 2.51 -4.38
CA GLY A 415 -18.36 1.36 -3.97
C GLY A 415 -17.90 0.04 -4.60
N HIS A 416 -17.35 0.08 -5.82
CA HIS A 416 -16.61 -1.06 -6.37
C HIS A 416 -15.31 -1.29 -5.58
N PHE A 417 -14.93 -2.55 -5.45
CA PHE A 417 -13.76 -3.00 -4.71
C PHE A 417 -12.97 -3.99 -5.56
N GLY A 418 -11.67 -3.74 -5.76
CA GLY A 418 -10.73 -4.65 -6.44
C GLY A 418 -11.04 -4.98 -7.90
N ASP A 419 -11.91 -4.23 -8.58
CA ASP A 419 -12.28 -4.52 -9.96
C ASP A 419 -11.15 -4.33 -10.98
N PHE A 420 -10.10 -3.60 -10.60
CA PHE A 420 -8.84 -3.54 -11.36
C PHE A 420 -8.12 -4.88 -11.46
N TYR A 421 -8.46 -5.89 -10.67
CA TYR A 421 -7.93 -7.25 -10.85
C TYR A 421 -8.25 -7.81 -12.24
N PHE A 422 -9.28 -7.28 -12.93
CA PHE A 422 -9.60 -7.67 -14.30
C PHE A 422 -8.69 -6.99 -15.35
N ALA A 423 -7.78 -6.11 -14.95
CA ALA A 423 -6.78 -5.50 -15.81
C ALA A 423 -5.66 -6.49 -16.16
N ILE A 424 -6.02 -7.50 -16.95
CA ILE A 424 -5.12 -8.55 -17.42
C ILE A 424 -4.88 -8.33 -18.93
N PRO A 425 -3.63 -8.38 -19.41
CA PRO A 425 -3.33 -8.34 -20.83
C PRO A 425 -4.04 -9.47 -21.59
N GLU A 426 -4.44 -9.24 -22.84
CA GLU A 426 -5.23 -10.20 -23.63
C GLU A 426 -4.47 -11.51 -23.89
N ASN A 427 -3.16 -11.44 -24.10
CA ASN A 427 -2.28 -12.59 -24.27
C ASN A 427 -1.12 -12.52 -23.29
N ASN A 428 -0.85 -13.62 -22.58
CA ASN A 428 0.17 -13.67 -21.54
C ASN A 428 1.13 -14.82 -21.79
N TYR A 429 2.41 -14.59 -21.53
CA TYR A 429 3.48 -15.54 -21.83
C TYR A 429 4.43 -15.66 -20.64
N LEU A 430 4.97 -16.86 -20.46
CA LEU A 430 6.16 -17.07 -19.64
C LEU A 430 7.34 -17.32 -20.56
N ARG A 431 8.46 -16.64 -20.30
CA ARG A 431 9.74 -16.92 -20.93
C ARG A 431 10.69 -17.50 -19.89
N ILE A 432 10.89 -18.80 -19.95
CA ILE A 432 11.79 -19.55 -19.07
C ILE A 432 13.19 -19.45 -19.64
N VAL A 433 14.11 -18.88 -18.87
CA VAL A 433 15.50 -18.70 -19.28
C VAL A 433 16.48 -19.38 -18.35
N ASP A 434 17.62 -19.77 -18.88
CA ASP A 434 18.75 -20.30 -18.12
C ASP A 434 19.46 -19.17 -17.35
N ILE A 435 20.53 -19.49 -16.62
CA ILE A 435 21.29 -18.49 -15.86
C ILE A 435 21.91 -17.39 -16.74
N ASN A 436 22.12 -17.67 -18.03
CA ASN A 436 22.70 -16.77 -19.02
C ASN A 436 21.65 -15.98 -19.82
N GLY A 437 20.34 -16.22 -19.58
CA GLY A 437 19.25 -15.55 -20.29
C GLY A 437 18.82 -16.20 -21.60
N LEU A 438 19.34 -17.39 -21.92
CA LEU A 438 18.95 -18.19 -23.09
C LEU A 438 17.68 -19.00 -22.78
N GLY A 439 16.84 -19.21 -23.79
CA GLY A 439 15.60 -19.97 -23.65
C GLY A 439 15.83 -21.42 -23.22
N VAL A 440 15.08 -21.89 -22.22
CA VAL A 440 15.13 -23.31 -21.81
C VAL A 440 14.08 -24.09 -22.59
N ALA A 441 14.45 -24.63 -23.74
CA ALA A 441 13.53 -25.36 -24.61
C ALA A 441 13.03 -26.67 -23.99
N GLY A 442 11.76 -27.03 -24.21
CA GLY A 442 11.16 -28.29 -23.75
C GLY A 442 11.24 -28.49 -22.23
N ALA A 443 11.22 -27.40 -21.46
CA ALA A 443 10.95 -27.45 -20.03
C ALA A 443 9.46 -27.68 -19.80
N LYS A 444 9.14 -28.63 -18.93
CA LYS A 444 7.75 -28.89 -18.51
C LYS A 444 7.34 -27.80 -17.51
N VAL A 445 6.18 -27.19 -17.75
CA VAL A 445 5.60 -26.15 -16.90
C VAL A 445 4.28 -26.66 -16.33
N GLU A 446 4.18 -26.68 -15.01
CA GLU A 446 2.98 -27.03 -14.25
C GLU A 446 2.61 -25.82 -13.39
N ILE A 447 1.38 -25.32 -13.48
CA ILE A 447 0.91 -24.15 -12.73
C ILE A 447 -0.23 -24.56 -11.81
N PHE A 448 -0.13 -24.18 -10.55
CA PHE A 448 -1.10 -24.40 -9.48
C PHE A 448 -1.68 -23.05 -9.07
N GLN A 449 -2.94 -22.99 -8.66
CA GLN A 449 -3.60 -21.72 -8.35
C GLN A 449 -4.26 -21.77 -6.96
N ARG A 450 -4.13 -20.68 -6.22
CA ARG A 450 -4.79 -20.52 -4.92
C ARG A 450 -6.29 -20.28 -5.09
N GLY A 451 -7.07 -20.65 -4.07
CA GLY A 451 -8.51 -20.37 -4.04
C GLY A 451 -9.33 -21.25 -4.99
N CYS A 452 -8.77 -22.38 -5.44
CA CYS A 452 -9.50 -23.31 -6.29
C CYS A 452 -9.05 -24.77 -6.12
N VAL A 453 -9.91 -25.69 -6.57
CA VAL A 453 -9.63 -27.12 -6.70
C VAL A 453 -9.99 -27.55 -8.12
N VAL A 454 -9.12 -28.34 -8.75
CA VAL A 454 -9.35 -28.89 -10.09
C VAL A 454 -10.58 -29.82 -10.06
N ASP A 455 -11.50 -29.61 -11.00
CA ASP A 455 -12.65 -30.49 -11.21
C ASP A 455 -12.22 -31.68 -12.07
N LYS A 456 -12.00 -32.83 -11.42
CA LYS A 456 -11.58 -34.08 -12.08
C LYS A 456 -12.68 -34.73 -12.92
N GLY A 457 -13.93 -34.29 -12.78
CA GLY A 457 -15.05 -34.76 -13.58
C GLY A 457 -15.24 -33.97 -14.88
N ALA A 458 -14.57 -32.83 -15.04
CA ALA A 458 -14.66 -31.98 -16.21
C ALA A 458 -13.54 -32.28 -17.22
N GLU A 459 -13.88 -32.23 -18.50
CA GLU A 459 -12.90 -32.42 -19.57
C GLU A 459 -11.88 -31.26 -19.61
N PRO A 460 -10.57 -31.54 -19.67
CA PRO A 460 -9.55 -30.50 -19.86
C PRO A 460 -9.74 -29.76 -21.18
N GLY A 461 -9.47 -28.46 -21.17
CA GLY A 461 -9.40 -27.67 -22.39
C GLY A 461 -7.95 -27.53 -22.89
N GLU A 462 -7.81 -26.99 -24.09
CA GLU A 462 -6.51 -26.70 -24.71
C GLU A 462 -6.54 -25.35 -25.41
N ASP A 463 -5.49 -24.56 -25.24
CA ASP A 463 -5.29 -23.28 -25.92
C ASP A 463 -3.83 -23.20 -26.38
N HIS A 464 -3.60 -23.10 -27.69
CA HIS A 464 -2.28 -23.07 -28.32
C HIS A 464 -1.32 -24.19 -27.86
N GLY A 465 -1.82 -25.43 -27.72
CA GLY A 465 -1.01 -26.58 -27.30
C GLY A 465 -0.74 -26.66 -25.80
N VAL A 466 -1.33 -25.76 -25.01
CA VAL A 466 -1.23 -25.77 -23.54
C VAL A 466 -2.56 -26.20 -22.95
N LYS A 467 -2.53 -27.21 -22.08
CA LYS A 467 -3.72 -27.76 -21.43
C LYS A 467 -4.09 -26.92 -20.21
N TYR A 468 -5.39 -26.71 -20.01
CA TYR A 468 -5.92 -26.16 -18.78
C TYR A 468 -7.02 -27.05 -18.22
N TYR A 469 -7.12 -27.09 -16.90
CA TYR A 469 -8.07 -27.92 -16.18
C TYR A 469 -9.17 -27.04 -15.57
N PRO A 470 -10.45 -27.34 -15.80
CA PRO A 470 -11.54 -26.67 -15.11
C PRO A 470 -11.43 -26.81 -13.59
N VAL A 471 -12.02 -25.87 -12.87
CA VAL A 471 -12.04 -25.84 -11.41
C VAL A 471 -13.47 -25.86 -10.91
N VAL A 472 -13.67 -26.28 -9.66
CA VAL A 472 -14.99 -26.24 -9.01
C VAL A 472 -15.43 -24.78 -8.79
N GLU A 473 -16.61 -24.42 -9.30
CA GLU A 473 -17.21 -23.07 -9.17
C GLU A 473 -18.39 -23.08 -8.19
N ASP A 474 -18.06 -23.28 -6.91
CA ASP A 474 -18.97 -23.33 -5.77
C ASP A 474 -19.06 -22.01 -4.99
N GLY A 475 -18.25 -21.01 -5.35
CA GLY A 475 -18.15 -19.71 -4.68
C GLY A 475 -17.23 -19.69 -3.46
N ASN A 476 -16.56 -20.81 -3.14
CA ASN A 476 -15.54 -20.85 -2.10
C ASN A 476 -14.18 -20.49 -2.68
N PHE A 477 -13.71 -19.29 -2.34
CA PHE A 477 -12.41 -18.78 -2.75
C PHE A 477 -11.34 -18.93 -1.65
N ASP A 478 -11.71 -19.36 -0.45
CA ASP A 478 -10.83 -19.49 0.73
C ASP A 478 -9.99 -20.78 0.73
N LEU A 479 -9.82 -21.40 -0.43
CA LEU A 479 -9.08 -22.66 -0.58
C LEU A 479 -7.57 -22.38 -0.66
N PRO A 480 -6.72 -23.29 -0.11
CA PRO A 480 -5.28 -23.20 -0.28
C PRO A 480 -4.87 -23.36 -1.75
N LEU A 481 -3.57 -23.29 -2.02
CA LEU A 481 -3.01 -23.61 -3.33
C LEU A 481 -3.46 -25.01 -3.78
N SER A 482 -3.94 -25.11 -5.02
CA SER A 482 -4.42 -26.38 -5.58
C SER A 482 -3.33 -27.45 -5.55
N LYS A 483 -3.68 -28.68 -5.14
CA LYS A 483 -2.77 -29.82 -5.20
C LYS A 483 -2.43 -30.23 -6.64
N ASP A 484 -3.44 -30.23 -7.49
CA ASP A 484 -3.32 -30.59 -8.91
C ASP A 484 -3.11 -29.32 -9.75
N PRO A 485 -2.34 -29.38 -10.86
CA PRO A 485 -2.08 -28.20 -11.69
C PRO A 485 -3.34 -27.79 -12.46
N VAL A 486 -3.59 -26.49 -12.54
CA VAL A 486 -4.64 -25.89 -13.37
C VAL A 486 -4.20 -25.65 -14.81
N ILE A 487 -2.89 -25.57 -15.07
CA ILE A 487 -2.30 -25.40 -16.41
C ILE A 487 -1.08 -26.31 -16.54
N VAL A 488 -0.94 -26.99 -17.68
CA VAL A 488 0.21 -27.83 -18.01
C VAL A 488 0.62 -27.64 -19.47
N GLY A 489 1.92 -27.44 -19.70
CA GLY A 489 2.47 -27.38 -21.06
C GLY A 489 4.00 -27.51 -21.08
N GLU A 490 4.58 -27.34 -22.27
CA GLU A 490 6.03 -27.34 -22.49
C GLU A 490 6.44 -26.06 -23.22
N THR A 491 7.65 -25.58 -22.93
CA THR A 491 8.23 -24.43 -23.60
C THR A 491 8.74 -24.78 -24.99
N ASN A 492 8.62 -23.82 -25.93
CA ASN A 492 9.17 -23.95 -27.28
C ASN A 492 10.71 -23.76 -27.30
N GLU A 493 11.32 -23.71 -28.49
CA GLU A 493 12.78 -23.54 -28.68
C GLU A 493 13.35 -22.28 -28.01
N ASP A 494 12.56 -21.21 -27.90
CA ASP A 494 12.95 -19.95 -27.26
C ASP A 494 12.70 -19.91 -25.75
N GLY A 495 12.25 -21.03 -25.16
CA GLY A 495 11.87 -21.11 -23.75
C GLY A 495 10.51 -20.46 -23.46
N ILE A 496 9.67 -20.23 -24.46
CA ILE A 496 8.38 -19.52 -24.32
C ILE A 496 7.24 -20.52 -24.21
N ILE A 497 6.31 -20.24 -23.29
CA ILE A 497 4.99 -20.87 -23.21
C ILE A 497 3.92 -19.78 -23.12
N ARG A 498 2.83 -19.93 -23.88
CA ARG A 498 1.66 -19.06 -23.80
C ARG A 498 0.74 -19.54 -22.68
N LEU A 499 0.33 -18.66 -21.79
CA LEU A 499 -0.69 -18.98 -20.79
C LEU A 499 -2.07 -19.05 -21.46
N PRO A 500 -2.86 -20.09 -21.19
CA PRO A 500 -4.17 -20.27 -21.80
C PRO A 500 -5.20 -19.28 -21.24
N ASN A 501 -6.08 -18.76 -22.08
CA ASN A 501 -7.23 -17.96 -21.61
C ASN A 501 -8.37 -18.88 -21.19
N ARG A 502 -8.52 -19.10 -19.88
CA ARG A 502 -9.55 -19.99 -19.33
C ARG A 502 -10.93 -19.34 -19.37
N PRO A 503 -12.00 -20.12 -19.64
CA PRO A 503 -13.37 -19.59 -19.65
C PRO A 503 -13.77 -18.92 -18.32
N VAL A 504 -14.60 -17.88 -18.41
CA VAL A 504 -15.10 -17.12 -17.26
C VAL A 504 -16.58 -16.83 -17.39
N LYS A 505 -17.22 -16.47 -16.27
CA LYS A 505 -18.47 -15.73 -16.29
C LYS A 505 -18.13 -14.24 -16.39
N GLU A 506 -18.40 -13.62 -17.53
CA GLU A 506 -18.03 -12.23 -17.81
C GLU A 506 -18.79 -11.22 -16.95
N VAL A 507 -18.15 -10.07 -16.72
CA VAL A 507 -18.70 -8.90 -16.02
C VAL A 507 -17.96 -7.63 -16.43
N ARG A 508 -18.68 -6.51 -16.53
CA ARG A 508 -18.17 -5.15 -16.70
C ARG A 508 -18.49 -4.32 -15.46
N THR A 509 -17.57 -3.45 -15.05
CA THR A 509 -17.78 -2.55 -13.91
C THR A 509 -17.93 -1.10 -14.36
N LEU A 510 -18.53 -0.25 -13.52
CA LEU A 510 -18.67 1.19 -13.80
C LEU A 510 -17.34 1.93 -13.95
N ASN A 511 -16.27 1.34 -13.42
CA ASN A 511 -14.92 1.86 -13.54
C ASN A 511 -14.27 1.50 -14.89
N GLY A 512 -14.95 0.74 -15.74
CA GLY A 512 -14.49 0.39 -17.09
C GLY A 512 -13.65 -0.88 -17.17
N PHE A 513 -13.59 -1.68 -16.10
CA PHE A 513 -12.91 -2.98 -16.11
C PHE A 513 -13.83 -4.09 -16.63
N HIS A 514 -13.25 -5.06 -17.34
CA HIS A 514 -14.00 -6.16 -17.95
C HIS A 514 -13.27 -7.48 -17.70
N ARG A 515 -13.90 -8.39 -16.95
CA ARG A 515 -13.41 -9.76 -16.84
C ARG A 515 -13.74 -10.55 -18.09
N LYS A 516 -12.71 -10.83 -18.88
CA LYS A 516 -12.72 -11.72 -20.05
C LYS A 516 -12.06 -13.06 -19.72
N PRO A 517 -12.15 -14.08 -20.61
CA PRO A 517 -11.28 -15.25 -20.53
C PRO A 517 -9.82 -14.85 -20.33
N ASN A 518 -9.16 -15.46 -19.34
CA ASN A 518 -7.82 -15.05 -18.88
C ASN A 518 -7.13 -16.23 -18.14
N PRO A 519 -5.81 -16.17 -17.85
CA PRO A 519 -5.10 -17.27 -17.19
C PRO A 519 -5.65 -17.66 -15.81
N PHE A 520 -6.22 -16.71 -15.06
CA PHE A 520 -6.75 -16.93 -13.70
C PHE A 520 -8.18 -17.49 -13.68
N GLY A 521 -8.89 -17.49 -14.82
CA GLY A 521 -10.30 -17.89 -14.87
C GLY A 521 -11.21 -16.89 -14.13
N ASN A 522 -12.19 -17.40 -13.37
CA ASN A 522 -13.06 -16.54 -12.55
C ASN A 522 -12.27 -15.96 -11.37
N ILE A 523 -11.82 -14.71 -11.53
CA ILE A 523 -11.06 -13.95 -10.55
C ILE A 523 -11.95 -13.52 -9.39
N ASN A 524 -11.48 -13.75 -8.16
CA ASN A 524 -11.98 -13.13 -6.94
C ASN A 524 -11.29 -11.77 -6.75
N VAL A 525 -12.08 -10.70 -6.63
CA VAL A 525 -11.58 -9.30 -6.57
C VAL A 525 -10.95 -8.91 -5.24
N VAL A 526 -10.75 -9.85 -4.30
CA VAL A 526 -10.05 -9.62 -3.04
C VAL A 526 -8.77 -10.46 -2.92
N GLY A 527 -8.25 -10.96 -4.04
CA GLY A 527 -6.91 -11.56 -4.10
C GLY A 527 -6.84 -13.08 -3.97
N GLN A 528 -7.90 -13.74 -3.53
CA GLN A 528 -7.83 -15.16 -3.15
C GLN A 528 -7.58 -16.13 -4.34
N ARG A 529 -7.88 -15.70 -5.57
CA ARG A 529 -7.53 -16.41 -6.83
C ARG A 529 -6.48 -15.68 -7.66
N GLY A 530 -5.82 -14.67 -7.08
CA GLY A 530 -4.86 -13.80 -7.73
C GLY A 530 -3.41 -14.31 -7.70
N ASP A 531 -3.19 -15.55 -7.27
CA ASP A 531 -1.85 -16.08 -7.03
C ASP A 531 -1.67 -17.49 -7.63
N MET A 532 -0.54 -17.72 -8.28
CA MET A 532 -0.21 -18.97 -8.98
C MET A 532 1.23 -19.44 -8.76
N LEU A 533 1.38 -20.68 -8.31
CA LEU A 533 2.70 -21.32 -8.21
C LEU A 533 3.05 -21.97 -9.55
N VAL A 534 4.15 -21.58 -10.13
CA VAL A 534 4.72 -22.17 -11.35
C VAL A 534 5.86 -23.09 -10.97
N LYS A 535 5.73 -24.37 -11.32
CA LYS A 535 6.79 -25.36 -11.25
C LYS A 535 7.36 -25.59 -12.65
N VAL A 536 8.63 -25.27 -12.82
CA VAL A 536 9.39 -25.50 -14.05
C VAL A 536 10.31 -26.69 -13.85
N ALA A 537 10.12 -27.76 -14.61
CA ALA A 537 10.95 -28.96 -14.53
C ALA A 537 11.75 -29.18 -15.82
N LYS A 538 13.07 -29.32 -15.68
CA LYS A 538 13.98 -29.74 -16.75
C LYS A 538 15.02 -30.69 -16.17
N TYR A 539 15.40 -31.74 -16.92
CA TYR A 539 16.39 -32.74 -16.48
C TYR A 539 16.07 -33.41 -15.12
N GLY A 540 14.78 -33.56 -14.79
CA GLY A 540 14.33 -34.12 -13.51
C GLY A 540 14.50 -33.19 -12.31
N ARG A 541 14.96 -31.95 -12.52
CA ARG A 541 15.13 -30.93 -11.50
C ARG A 541 13.96 -29.94 -11.59
N PRO A 542 13.15 -29.75 -10.53
CA PRO A 542 12.11 -28.72 -10.49
C PRO A 542 12.62 -27.44 -9.83
N VAL A 543 12.12 -26.30 -10.29
CA VAL A 543 12.25 -25.00 -9.61
C VAL A 543 10.91 -24.27 -9.61
N TYR A 544 10.76 -23.32 -8.70
CA TYR A 544 9.48 -22.70 -8.38
C TYR A 544 9.51 -21.18 -8.52
N PHE A 545 8.40 -20.63 -9.03
CA PHE A 545 8.13 -19.20 -9.19
C PHE A 545 6.69 -18.88 -8.78
N TRP A 546 6.42 -17.68 -8.30
CA TRP A 546 5.05 -17.18 -8.10
C TRP A 546 4.66 -16.20 -9.20
N LEU A 547 3.43 -16.27 -9.66
CA LEU A 547 2.84 -15.24 -10.53
C LEU A 547 1.74 -14.55 -9.74
N GLU A 548 2.00 -13.30 -9.39
CA GLU A 548 0.99 -12.44 -8.77
C GLU A 548 0.17 -11.76 -9.85
N ILE A 549 -1.14 -11.66 -9.64
CA ILE A 549 -2.03 -10.84 -10.47
C ILE A 549 -1.60 -9.36 -10.50
N TYR A 550 -0.90 -8.90 -9.46
CA TYR A 550 -0.28 -7.58 -9.39
C TYR A 550 0.60 -7.28 -10.62
N ASP A 551 1.46 -8.22 -11.04
CA ASP A 551 2.37 -8.03 -12.18
C ASP A 551 1.62 -7.82 -13.49
N PHE A 552 0.51 -8.54 -13.67
CA PHE A 552 -0.36 -8.40 -14.85
C PHE A 552 -1.06 -7.04 -14.84
N ASN A 553 -1.52 -6.59 -13.67
CA ASN A 553 -2.12 -5.27 -13.52
C ASN A 553 -1.11 -4.16 -13.81
N VAL A 554 0.12 -4.24 -13.26
CA VAL A 554 1.20 -3.30 -13.56
C VAL A 554 1.47 -3.23 -15.06
N ALA A 555 1.61 -4.39 -15.73
CA ALA A 555 1.83 -4.44 -17.17
C ALA A 555 0.71 -3.75 -17.95
N TRP A 556 -0.54 -4.05 -17.60
CA TRP A 556 -1.72 -3.47 -18.22
C TRP A 556 -1.79 -1.95 -18.03
N PHE A 557 -1.54 -1.46 -16.81
CA PHE A 557 -1.51 -0.01 -16.50
C PHE A 557 -0.33 0.71 -17.16
N ARG A 558 0.79 0.03 -17.42
CA ARG A 558 1.90 0.53 -18.24
C ARG A 558 1.61 0.50 -19.75
N GLY A 559 0.43 0.04 -20.16
CA GLY A 559 -0.03 0.04 -21.55
C GLY A 559 0.16 -1.28 -22.30
N GLN A 560 0.68 -2.33 -21.67
CA GLN A 560 0.83 -3.67 -22.28
C GLN A 560 -0.51 -4.42 -22.26
N LYS A 561 -1.53 -3.90 -22.94
CA LYS A 561 -2.90 -4.45 -22.87
C LYS A 561 -3.10 -5.68 -23.74
N ASP A 562 -2.32 -5.83 -24.80
CA ASP A 562 -2.51 -6.92 -25.77
C ASP A 562 -1.61 -8.12 -25.48
N ASN A 563 -0.35 -7.88 -25.09
CA ASN A 563 0.66 -8.91 -24.90
C ASN A 563 1.55 -8.56 -23.71
N PHE A 564 1.78 -9.53 -22.82
CA PHE A 564 2.70 -9.38 -21.71
C PHE A 564 3.50 -10.67 -21.50
N THR A 565 4.82 -10.54 -21.27
CA THR A 565 5.72 -11.66 -21.02
C THR A 565 6.41 -11.50 -19.67
N ILE A 566 6.29 -12.50 -18.82
CA ILE A 566 7.04 -12.60 -17.57
C ILE A 566 8.26 -13.50 -17.81
N VAL A 567 9.44 -13.01 -17.46
CA VAL A 567 10.70 -13.77 -17.58
C VAL A 567 10.98 -14.48 -16.27
N LEU A 568 11.10 -15.81 -16.31
CA LEU A 568 11.42 -16.64 -15.15
C LEU A 568 12.83 -17.19 -15.31
N LYS A 569 13.77 -16.65 -14.53
CA LYS A 569 15.19 -17.01 -14.58
C LYS A 569 15.47 -18.24 -13.72
N THR A 570 15.92 -19.31 -14.35
CA THR A 570 16.22 -20.60 -13.72
C THR A 570 17.72 -20.73 -13.38
N PRO A 571 18.08 -21.63 -12.45
CA PRO A 571 19.48 -21.98 -12.17
C PRO A 571 20.07 -22.96 -13.21
N TYR A 572 19.31 -23.31 -14.26
CA TYR A 572 19.77 -24.24 -15.29
C TYR A 572 20.86 -23.63 -16.16
N GLY A 573 21.59 -24.53 -16.83
CA GLY A 573 22.48 -24.23 -17.93
C GLY A 573 21.86 -24.71 -19.24
N SER A 574 22.30 -24.10 -20.33
CA SER A 574 22.01 -24.50 -21.70
C SER A 574 23.17 -25.30 -22.31
N THR A 575 22.99 -25.85 -23.51
CA THR A 575 24.03 -26.58 -24.25
C THR A 575 25.32 -25.77 -24.47
N SER A 576 25.21 -24.43 -24.52
CA SER A 576 26.34 -23.50 -24.63
C SER A 576 26.92 -23.07 -23.29
N SER A 577 26.48 -23.65 -22.18
CA SER A 577 27.03 -23.37 -20.86
C SER A 577 28.29 -24.23 -20.59
N PRO A 578 29.29 -23.71 -19.88
CA PRO A 578 30.45 -24.49 -19.45
C PRO A 578 30.04 -25.61 -18.49
N LEU A 579 30.92 -26.60 -18.32
CA LEU A 579 30.67 -27.71 -17.41
C LEU A 579 30.58 -27.23 -15.94
N PRO A 580 29.56 -27.66 -15.18
CA PRO A 580 29.38 -27.22 -13.80
C PRO A 580 30.43 -27.78 -12.85
N PRO A 581 30.68 -27.10 -11.70
CA PRO A 581 31.52 -27.64 -10.64
C PRO A 581 30.87 -28.90 -10.06
N ARG A 582 31.62 -29.68 -9.28
CA ARG A 582 31.13 -30.93 -8.69
C ARG A 582 31.30 -30.93 -7.19
N SER A 583 30.50 -31.77 -6.53
CA SER A 583 30.62 -32.01 -5.09
C SER A 583 30.58 -30.72 -4.27
N VAL A 584 29.69 -29.79 -4.63
CA VAL A 584 29.49 -28.54 -3.87
C VAL A 584 28.96 -28.87 -2.48
N LYS A 585 29.59 -28.31 -1.45
CA LYS A 585 29.23 -28.52 -0.04
C LYS A 585 29.24 -27.20 0.73
N ALA A 586 28.36 -27.10 1.72
CA ALA A 586 28.32 -26.00 2.68
C ALA A 586 28.56 -26.53 4.10
N GLU A 587 29.55 -25.96 4.79
CA GLU A 587 29.95 -26.35 6.14
C GLU A 587 30.01 -25.12 7.06
N GLN A 588 29.40 -25.21 8.24
CA GLN A 588 29.42 -24.12 9.21
C GLN A 588 30.85 -23.92 9.74
N GLU A 589 31.35 -22.68 9.71
CA GLU A 589 32.68 -22.31 10.21
C GLU A 589 32.57 -21.12 11.19
N GLY A 590 32.34 -21.42 12.47
CA GLY A 590 32.07 -20.39 13.48
C GLY A 590 30.61 -19.96 13.50
N GLU A 591 30.28 -18.81 14.10
CA GLU A 591 28.88 -18.38 14.30
C GLU A 591 28.27 -17.78 13.03
N ASN A 592 29.01 -16.86 12.38
CA ASN A 592 28.51 -16.07 11.25
C ASN A 592 29.23 -16.36 9.92
N ARG A 593 29.85 -17.53 9.77
CA ARG A 593 30.55 -17.88 8.53
C ARG A 593 30.24 -19.30 8.07
N VAL A 594 30.13 -19.46 6.77
CA VAL A 594 29.91 -20.76 6.11
C VAL A 594 30.97 -20.94 5.03
N ARG A 595 31.68 -22.07 5.09
CA ARG A 595 32.62 -22.48 4.05
C ARG A 595 31.88 -23.23 2.96
N ILE A 596 32.00 -22.75 1.73
CA ILE A 596 31.52 -23.41 0.53
C ILE A 596 32.72 -24.02 -0.18
N SER A 597 32.70 -25.32 -0.47
CA SER A 597 33.77 -26.03 -1.18
C SER A 597 33.25 -26.81 -2.38
N TRP A 598 34.10 -27.01 -3.39
CA TRP A 598 33.75 -27.72 -4.62
C TRP A 598 34.98 -28.33 -5.31
N SER A 599 34.71 -29.24 -6.24
CA SER A 599 35.68 -29.79 -7.18
C SER A 599 35.47 -29.21 -8.57
N ALA A 600 36.54 -29.15 -9.37
CA ALA A 600 36.46 -28.74 -10.77
C ALA A 600 35.59 -29.69 -11.61
N PRO A 601 35.01 -29.21 -12.73
CA PRO A 601 34.34 -30.06 -13.71
C PRO A 601 35.24 -31.22 -14.19
N GLU A 602 34.65 -32.33 -14.63
CA GLU A 602 35.43 -33.42 -15.26
C GLU A 602 35.78 -33.03 -16.68
N ILE A 603 36.97 -32.46 -16.87
CA ILE A 603 37.48 -32.19 -18.21
C ILE A 603 38.27 -33.43 -18.63
N VAL A 604 37.60 -34.38 -19.29
CA VAL A 604 38.27 -35.59 -19.82
C VAL A 604 39.14 -35.22 -21.03
N ARG A 605 38.78 -34.15 -21.76
CA ARG A 605 39.57 -33.44 -22.79
C ARG A 605 38.85 -32.13 -23.13
N GLU A 606 39.56 -31.00 -23.28
CA GLU A 606 38.96 -29.78 -23.84
C GLU A 606 38.56 -30.06 -25.30
N GLN A 607 37.27 -30.11 -25.58
CA GLN A 607 36.71 -30.30 -26.93
C GLN A 607 36.26 -28.97 -27.53
N GLN A 608 35.94 -27.98 -26.70
CA GLN A 608 35.55 -26.63 -27.10
C GLN A 608 35.96 -25.56 -26.06
N TYR A 609 35.91 -24.29 -26.44
CA TYR A 609 36.27 -23.15 -25.58
C TYR A 609 35.41 -23.07 -24.29
N LEU A 610 34.20 -23.66 -24.31
CA LEU A 610 33.31 -23.76 -23.16
C LEU A 610 33.83 -24.72 -22.07
N ASP A 611 34.78 -25.61 -22.38
CA ASP A 611 35.28 -26.58 -21.42
C ASP A 611 36.35 -25.99 -20.49
N ARG A 612 36.87 -24.80 -20.80
CA ARG A 612 37.92 -24.12 -20.02
C ARG A 612 37.31 -23.24 -18.92
N PRO A 613 37.44 -23.60 -17.63
CA PRO A 613 37.05 -22.74 -16.53
C PRO A 613 38.00 -21.54 -16.45
N ILE A 614 37.46 -20.33 -16.47
CA ILE A 614 38.21 -19.09 -16.18
C ILE A 614 37.95 -18.59 -14.75
N GLY A 615 36.99 -19.18 -14.05
CA GLY A 615 36.67 -18.84 -12.68
C GLY A 615 35.47 -19.59 -12.12
N TYR A 616 35.06 -19.19 -10.92
CA TYR A 616 33.85 -19.67 -10.26
C TYR A 616 33.08 -18.50 -9.67
N ARG A 617 31.75 -18.63 -9.59
CA ARG A 617 30.90 -17.69 -8.84
C ARG A 617 30.17 -18.44 -7.75
N VAL A 618 30.19 -17.87 -6.55
CA VAL A 618 29.48 -18.40 -5.39
C VAL A 618 28.23 -17.57 -5.17
N TYR A 619 27.11 -18.24 -4.97
CA TYR A 619 25.79 -17.66 -4.75
C TYR A 619 25.24 -18.03 -3.38
N ARG A 620 24.40 -17.14 -2.84
CA ARG A 620 23.60 -17.39 -1.66
C ARG A 620 22.13 -17.08 -1.96
N ARG A 621 21.24 -17.79 -1.30
CA ARG A 621 19.80 -17.55 -1.30
C ARG A 621 19.24 -17.82 0.10
N LEU A 622 18.22 -17.05 0.46
CA LEU A 622 17.60 -17.06 1.78
C LEU A 622 16.11 -17.34 1.68
N GLY A 623 15.60 -18.18 2.57
CA GLY A 623 14.16 -18.40 2.77
C GLY A 623 13.56 -19.44 1.84
N SER A 624 12.30 -19.78 2.11
CA SER A 624 11.52 -20.80 1.40
C SER A 624 10.64 -20.22 0.30
N ASP A 625 10.77 -18.92 0.04
CA ASP A 625 10.05 -18.19 -1.01
C ASP A 625 10.44 -18.73 -2.40
N CYS A 626 9.94 -18.15 -3.49
CA CYS A 626 10.28 -18.58 -4.85
C CYS A 626 11.54 -17.90 -5.43
N LEU A 627 11.97 -18.32 -6.63
CA LEU A 627 13.17 -17.79 -7.29
C LEU A 627 13.02 -16.35 -7.79
N ASN A 628 11.79 -15.87 -8.01
CA ASN A 628 11.50 -14.49 -8.37
C ASN A 628 11.18 -13.60 -7.17
N ASP A 629 10.78 -14.18 -6.03
CA ASP A 629 10.58 -13.44 -4.78
C ASP A 629 11.92 -13.10 -4.14
N ARG A 630 12.74 -14.13 -3.88
CA ARG A 630 14.07 -14.03 -3.26
C ARG A 630 15.07 -14.79 -4.13
N PRO A 631 15.60 -14.15 -5.19
CA PRO A 631 16.51 -14.78 -6.14
C PRO A 631 17.87 -15.10 -5.51
N TRP A 632 18.64 -15.92 -6.23
CA TRP A 632 20.06 -16.10 -5.96
C TRP A 632 20.82 -14.78 -6.12
N PHE A 633 21.66 -14.43 -5.15
CA PHE A 633 22.55 -13.28 -5.23
C PHE A 633 24.02 -13.72 -5.12
N PRO A 634 24.93 -13.13 -5.92
CA PRO A 634 26.34 -13.49 -5.89
C PRO A 634 27.00 -12.96 -4.61
N VAL A 635 27.85 -13.79 -4.00
CA VAL A 635 28.65 -13.43 -2.80
C VAL A 635 30.15 -13.44 -3.08
N ALA A 636 30.61 -14.08 -4.15
CA ALA A 636 31.99 -14.01 -4.61
C ALA A 636 32.14 -14.39 -6.09
N THR A 637 33.19 -13.86 -6.73
CA THR A 637 33.72 -14.31 -8.03
C THR A 637 35.22 -14.57 -7.86
N LEU A 638 35.67 -15.76 -8.28
CA LEU A 638 36.98 -16.31 -7.92
C LEU A 638 37.71 -16.84 -9.16
N GLY A 639 39.04 -16.92 -9.07
CA GLY A 639 39.88 -17.47 -10.14
C GLY A 639 39.68 -18.98 -10.36
N PRO A 640 40.22 -19.54 -11.46
CA PRO A 640 39.96 -20.92 -11.88
C PRO A 640 40.60 -21.98 -10.97
N GLU A 641 41.54 -21.59 -10.10
CA GLU A 641 42.15 -22.47 -9.10
C GLU A 641 41.40 -22.50 -7.76
N ALA A 642 40.39 -21.64 -7.58
CA ALA A 642 39.62 -21.62 -6.34
C ALA A 642 38.79 -22.90 -6.18
N ARG A 643 38.80 -23.47 -4.97
CA ARG A 643 38.02 -24.67 -4.59
C ARG A 643 37.19 -24.47 -3.34
N GLU A 644 37.34 -23.33 -2.68
CA GLU A 644 36.54 -22.97 -1.53
C GLU A 644 36.40 -21.45 -1.40
N PHE A 645 35.39 -21.02 -0.66
CA PHE A 645 35.15 -19.63 -0.25
C PHE A 645 34.39 -19.60 1.07
N VAL A 646 34.69 -18.62 1.91
CA VAL A 646 33.98 -18.45 3.19
C VAL A 646 33.04 -17.25 3.11
N VAL A 647 31.74 -17.52 3.20
CA VAL A 647 30.66 -16.54 3.15
C VAL A 647 30.46 -15.92 4.54
N ASP A 648 30.40 -14.59 4.61
CA ASP A 648 29.95 -13.85 5.80
C ASP A 648 28.42 -13.81 5.82
N MET A 649 27.83 -14.45 6.83
CA MET A 649 26.38 -14.62 6.93
C MET A 649 25.65 -13.33 7.30
N THR A 650 26.37 -12.33 7.80
CA THR A 650 25.83 -11.00 8.15
C THR A 650 25.62 -10.11 6.93
N GLN A 651 26.19 -10.47 5.77
CA GLN A 651 26.08 -9.73 4.52
C GLN A 651 25.01 -10.36 3.63
N TYR A 652 23.89 -9.65 3.47
CA TYR A 652 22.79 -10.03 2.58
C TYR A 652 21.98 -8.78 2.19
N PRO A 653 21.21 -8.81 1.09
CA PRO A 653 20.31 -7.72 0.74
C PRO A 653 19.37 -7.38 1.89
N GLU A 654 19.25 -6.11 2.24
CA GLU A 654 18.30 -5.66 3.26
C GLU A 654 16.88 -5.79 2.70
N ASP A 655 16.24 -6.92 3.02
CA ASP A 655 14.93 -7.32 2.53
C ASP A 655 14.13 -8.00 3.67
N ILE A 656 12.84 -8.20 3.45
CA ILE A 656 11.94 -8.88 4.37
C ILE A 656 11.98 -10.37 4.08
N TYR A 657 12.46 -11.13 5.06
CA TYR A 657 12.48 -12.61 5.05
C TYR A 657 11.49 -13.12 6.09
N TRP A 658 10.23 -13.27 5.69
CA TRP A 658 9.11 -13.49 6.59
C TRP A 658 8.93 -14.95 7.02
N PHE A 659 8.90 -15.88 6.06
CA PHE A 659 8.52 -17.28 6.31
C PHE A 659 9.67 -18.19 6.72
N SER A 660 10.88 -17.96 6.19
CA SER A 660 12.06 -18.76 6.50
C SER A 660 13.34 -17.94 6.31
N LYS A 661 14.41 -18.36 6.99
CA LYS A 661 15.78 -17.84 6.81
C LYS A 661 16.76 -18.95 6.44
N THR A 662 16.27 -20.05 5.89
CA THR A 662 17.10 -21.18 5.46
C THR A 662 18.11 -20.73 4.41
N ASN A 663 19.37 -21.12 4.61
CA ASN A 663 20.49 -20.71 3.77
C ASN A 663 20.77 -21.77 2.72
N ARG A 664 20.63 -21.36 1.47
CA ARG A 664 21.02 -22.15 0.30
C ARG A 664 22.24 -21.51 -0.35
N PHE A 665 23.12 -22.35 -0.86
CA PHE A 665 24.35 -21.93 -1.53
C PHE A 665 24.44 -22.61 -2.88
N ALA A 666 25.13 -21.97 -3.82
CA ALA A 666 25.44 -22.60 -5.07
C ALA A 666 26.77 -22.11 -5.64
N VAL A 667 27.34 -22.90 -6.54
CA VAL A 667 28.54 -22.53 -7.29
C VAL A 667 28.26 -22.74 -8.78
N SER A 668 28.66 -21.78 -9.61
CA SER A 668 28.77 -21.94 -11.06
C SER A 668 30.24 -21.88 -11.51
N THR A 669 30.55 -22.61 -12.57
CA THR A 669 31.78 -22.42 -13.35
C THR A 669 31.57 -21.22 -14.25
N ILE A 670 32.58 -20.36 -14.36
CA ILE A 670 32.63 -19.27 -15.34
C ILE A 670 33.53 -19.71 -16.49
N GLY A 671 33.00 -19.74 -17.70
CA GLY A 671 33.72 -19.97 -18.95
C GLY A 671 34.06 -18.65 -19.66
N GLU A 672 34.62 -18.75 -20.87
CA GLU A 672 34.93 -17.57 -21.68
C GLU A 672 33.70 -16.68 -21.90
N LEU A 673 33.93 -15.38 -22.07
CA LEU A 673 32.90 -14.34 -22.16
C LEU A 673 31.99 -14.22 -20.92
N SER A 674 32.43 -14.77 -19.79
CA SER A 674 31.67 -14.79 -18.53
C SER A 674 30.36 -15.58 -18.60
N VAL A 675 30.26 -16.54 -19.52
CA VAL A 675 29.14 -17.49 -19.57
C VAL A 675 29.24 -18.41 -18.36
N GLU A 676 28.12 -18.64 -17.69
CA GLU A 676 28.06 -19.46 -16.48
C GLU A 676 27.49 -20.86 -16.76
N SER A 677 28.00 -21.86 -16.05
CA SER A 677 27.37 -23.17 -15.97
C SER A 677 26.03 -23.07 -15.25
N GLU A 678 25.27 -24.16 -15.25
CA GLU A 678 24.19 -24.30 -14.26
C GLU A 678 24.71 -24.13 -12.82
N LEU A 679 23.83 -23.71 -11.93
CA LEU A 679 24.13 -23.66 -10.50
C LEU A 679 24.10 -25.08 -9.92
N VAL A 680 25.20 -25.46 -9.27
CA VAL A 680 25.23 -26.67 -8.42
C VAL A 680 24.98 -26.24 -6.99
N GLU A 681 23.77 -26.57 -6.53
CA GLU A 681 23.19 -26.11 -5.28
C GLU A 681 23.53 -27.04 -4.12
N THR A 682 23.58 -26.47 -2.92
CA THR A 682 23.73 -27.19 -1.66
C THR A 682 23.03 -26.40 -0.55
N VAL A 683 22.67 -27.08 0.53
CA VAL A 683 22.06 -26.46 1.71
C VAL A 683 23.03 -26.64 2.87
N LEU A 684 23.13 -25.64 3.74
CA LEU A 684 23.81 -25.82 5.02
C LEU A 684 23.02 -26.83 5.85
N GLN A 685 23.56 -28.04 6.00
CA GLN A 685 22.97 -29.04 6.88
C GLN A 685 23.02 -28.50 8.31
N GLN A 686 21.86 -28.28 8.92
CA GLN A 686 21.80 -27.99 10.35
C GLN A 686 22.31 -29.24 11.07
N ASN A 687 23.37 -29.10 11.87
CA ASN A 687 23.79 -30.16 12.76
C ASN A 687 22.62 -30.45 13.71
N THR A 688 21.89 -31.54 13.47
CA THR A 688 21.02 -32.15 14.46
C THR A 688 21.90 -32.55 15.64
N LYS A 689 21.93 -31.68 16.66
CA LYS A 689 22.41 -32.03 17.99
C LYS A 689 21.24 -32.43 18.86
#